data_AF-A0AAV5AFR2-F1
#
_entry.id   AF-A0AAV5AFR2-F1
#
_cell.length_a   1.000
_cell.length_b   1.000
_cell.length_c   1.000
_cell.angle_alpha   90.00
_cell.angle_beta   90.00
_cell.angle_gamma   90.00
#
_symmetry.space_group_name_H-M   'P 1'
#
loop_
_entity.id
_entity.type
_entity.pdbx_description
1 polymer ?
#
loop_
_entity_poly.entity_id
_entity_poly.type
_entity_poly.pdbx_seq_one_letter_code
_entity_poly.pdbx_strand_id
1 'polypeptide(L)'
;MSSLDDEIESILYIAREISGKNELVFKVPPLRSNEGYRATEWGDLSQPLWKGRLRIVETSQGVAIRLEDVQTGEVFALARYDPLKPPVDAVLDSSRYFVLRVEDSESGKKAYIGIGFAERSESFDFNVALQDYTKRFKASLNPPSPTNESPHIPTGPKKDYSLKEGQTFSINLNLGSKKVVSGVSGASVIDPPPVAVRDNEELFRPRAGRAESTEKARPIYLDLQATTPMDPRVLDKMLPYMTDQYGNPHSRTHAYGWEAEKAVDDARQHVADLIGADGKDIIITSGATESNNMIIKGVARFHRERKKHIITTQTEHKCVLDSCRKLGEEGFEITYLPVQSNGVLDLNVLESAIRPDTSLISVMAVNNETGVIQPLKDIGAIVRKHRGVYFHTDAAQAVGKIPMNVDEMNIDLMSISGHKIYGPKGIGAAYIRRRPRVRLEPILSGGGQERGLRSGTVPSSLVVGLGEAARLAKLEMKADHARINQLAERLLAGINEKVEHVIRNGDVNGYPGCVNLSFAYVEGESLLMALKDVALSSGSACTSASLEPSYVLRALGAAEDLAHSSLRFGIGRFTTEAEIDYVVNKIIETVQKLRDMSPLWEMVQEGLPHEVRTEEIMKFFDGYGRIVDCRVMTGFGFVEFESSRDAEEVVANFNGKNFLGSAIVVEYAKEGRSRPRDPYDDRGILEYLAREDAENAVKLLDGKDLRGQPVRVALTEDNSRGGGGGGDHRRDDRYKEDRHERYRDAPRRDRSRSPYRRDYGGGGGRHEERRYDDRRRSPPRRDDDRRYDDRRDSRRDDRREVDDRRNGDGGWHRNDRTRQNPTATTTERLELVSANASS
;
A
#
# COMPACT_ATOMS: atom_id res chain seq x y z
N MET A 1 60.98 -17.89 -13.11
CA MET A 1 60.96 -16.94 -11.99
C MET A 1 60.84 -15.54 -12.58
N SER A 2 59.61 -15.04 -12.70
CA SER A 2 59.30 -13.64 -12.99
C SER A 2 58.04 -13.27 -12.21
N SER A 3 58.23 -12.26 -11.37
CA SER A 3 57.33 -11.50 -10.48
C SER A 3 55.82 -11.70 -10.61
N LEU A 4 55.24 -12.07 -9.47
CA LEU A 4 53.87 -11.75 -9.06
C LEU A 4 53.73 -10.22 -8.95
N ASP A 5 53.00 -9.61 -9.89
CA ASP A 5 52.24 -8.38 -9.67
C ASP A 5 50.77 -8.77 -9.73
N ASP A 6 50.25 -9.33 -8.62
CA ASP A 6 48.81 -9.48 -8.43
C ASP A 6 48.25 -8.08 -8.14
N GLU A 7 47.72 -7.42 -9.19
CA GLU A 7 46.85 -6.26 -9.03
C GLU A 7 45.68 -6.65 -8.12
N ILE A 8 45.60 -6.03 -6.95
CA ILE A 8 44.47 -6.21 -6.03
C ILE A 8 43.23 -5.56 -6.69
N GLU A 9 42.47 -6.34 -7.45
CA GLU A 9 41.11 -5.97 -7.88
C GLU A 9 40.22 -5.87 -6.62
N SER A 10 39.99 -4.65 -6.12
CA SER A 10 38.91 -4.42 -5.16
C SER A 10 37.58 -4.49 -5.90
N ILE A 11 37.00 -5.69 -5.97
CA ILE A 11 35.70 -5.94 -6.59
C ILE A 11 34.63 -5.20 -5.77
N LEU A 12 34.29 -3.97 -6.18
CA LEU A 12 33.30 -3.13 -5.48
C LEU A 12 31.85 -3.58 -5.69
N TYR A 13 31.64 -4.61 -6.50
CA TYR A 13 30.41 -5.38 -6.54
C TYR A 13 30.70 -6.73 -7.22
N ILE A 14 30.69 -7.84 -6.47
CA ILE A 14 30.25 -9.09 -7.06
C ILE A 14 28.75 -8.85 -7.24
N ALA A 15 28.32 -8.64 -8.49
CA ALA A 15 26.98 -9.03 -8.86
C ALA A 15 26.81 -10.44 -8.31
N ARG A 16 26.10 -10.56 -7.17
CA ARG A 16 25.56 -11.82 -6.67
C ARG A 16 24.97 -12.45 -7.92
N GLU A 17 25.63 -13.47 -8.47
CA GLU A 17 25.32 -14.15 -9.73
C GLU A 17 23.96 -13.69 -10.24
N ILE A 18 23.95 -12.57 -10.99
CA ILE A 18 22.69 -11.97 -11.42
C ILE A 18 22.26 -12.89 -12.53
N SER A 19 21.49 -13.88 -12.13
CA SER A 19 20.94 -14.92 -12.96
C SER A 19 21.95 -15.98 -13.43
N GLY A 20 21.58 -17.26 -13.24
CA GLY A 20 22.13 -18.37 -14.03
C GLY A 20 21.62 -18.35 -15.50
N LYS A 21 21.39 -17.17 -16.08
CA LYS A 21 20.86 -16.94 -17.43
C LYS A 21 21.48 -15.67 -18.03
N ASN A 22 21.78 -15.81 -19.31
CA ASN A 22 22.63 -14.90 -20.08
C ASN A 22 21.97 -13.55 -20.39
N GLU A 23 22.70 -12.46 -20.18
CA GLU A 23 22.34 -11.10 -20.60
C GLU A 23 22.41 -10.96 -22.12
N LEU A 24 21.57 -10.09 -22.68
CA LEU A 24 21.28 -10.07 -24.12
C LEU A 24 21.92 -8.86 -24.80
N VAL A 25 22.79 -9.10 -25.78
CA VAL A 25 23.40 -8.05 -26.60
C VAL A 25 22.68 -7.92 -27.94
N PHE A 26 22.36 -6.70 -28.37
CA PHE A 26 21.60 -6.38 -29.57
C PHE A 26 22.34 -5.42 -30.50
N LYS A 27 21.99 -5.48 -31.79
CA LYS A 27 22.47 -4.53 -32.78
C LYS A 27 21.68 -3.23 -32.64
N VAL A 28 22.37 -2.10 -32.51
CA VAL A 28 21.72 -0.79 -32.43
C VAL A 28 21.87 -0.07 -33.78
N PRO A 29 20.79 0.45 -34.37
CA PRO A 29 20.88 1.26 -35.58
C PRO A 29 21.59 2.60 -35.30
N PRO A 30 22.32 3.18 -36.28
CA PRO A 30 22.94 4.48 -36.11
C PRO A 30 21.88 5.57 -35.91
N LEU A 31 22.08 6.45 -34.93
CA LEU A 31 21.23 7.62 -34.66
C LEU A 31 21.13 8.50 -35.91
N ARG A 32 19.90 8.71 -36.42
CA ARG A 32 19.65 9.52 -37.62
C ARG A 32 19.20 10.97 -37.32
N SER A 33 18.96 11.32 -36.06
CA SER A 33 18.45 12.61 -35.59
C SER A 33 18.81 12.85 -34.10
N ASN A 34 18.40 13.98 -33.52
CA ASN A 34 18.49 14.27 -32.07
C ASN A 34 17.51 13.43 -31.21
N GLU A 35 16.84 12.43 -31.79
CA GLU A 35 15.91 11.55 -31.08
C GLU A 35 16.70 10.41 -30.43
N GLY A 36 16.50 10.18 -29.13
CA GLY A 36 17.22 9.15 -28.36
C GLY A 36 16.88 7.71 -28.80
N TYR A 37 17.64 6.73 -28.30
CA TYR A 37 17.50 5.32 -28.68
C TYR A 37 16.16 4.70 -28.24
N ARG A 38 15.59 3.82 -29.07
CA ARG A 38 14.38 3.02 -28.76
C ARG A 38 14.65 1.52 -29.00
N ALA A 39 14.32 0.67 -28.04
CA ALA A 39 14.52 -0.77 -28.11
C ALA A 39 13.65 -1.42 -29.20
N THR A 40 12.46 -0.87 -29.49
CA THR A 40 11.62 -1.36 -30.60
C THR A 40 12.26 -1.25 -31.99
N GLU A 41 13.34 -0.47 -32.12
CA GLU A 41 14.06 -0.27 -33.38
C GLU A 41 15.25 -1.25 -33.56
N TRP A 42 15.52 -2.09 -32.57
CA TRP A 42 16.68 -3.00 -32.56
C TRP A 42 16.38 -4.36 -33.22
N GLY A 43 15.21 -4.51 -33.83
CA GLY A 43 14.74 -5.75 -34.44
C GLY A 43 13.99 -6.65 -33.45
N ASP A 44 14.10 -7.97 -33.64
CA ASP A 44 13.46 -8.96 -32.77
C ASP A 44 14.26 -9.10 -31.45
N LEU A 45 13.71 -8.53 -30.37
CA LEU A 45 14.30 -8.59 -29.03
C LEU A 45 14.36 -10.01 -28.44
N SER A 46 13.70 -11.00 -29.06
CA SER A 46 13.83 -12.42 -28.69
C SER A 46 15.08 -13.10 -29.26
N GLN A 47 15.76 -12.47 -30.23
CA GLN A 47 16.99 -12.98 -30.87
C GLN A 47 18.18 -12.03 -30.66
N PRO A 48 18.91 -12.14 -29.54
CA PRO A 48 20.10 -11.35 -29.32
C PRO A 48 21.27 -11.81 -30.20
N LEU A 49 22.16 -10.88 -30.53
CA LEU A 49 23.43 -11.13 -31.20
C LEU A 49 24.40 -11.95 -30.36
N TRP A 50 24.43 -11.71 -29.05
CA TRP A 50 25.33 -12.38 -28.12
C TRP A 50 24.69 -12.49 -26.74
N LYS A 51 25.12 -13.51 -26.00
CA LYS A 51 24.61 -13.90 -24.69
C LYS A 51 25.78 -14.15 -23.74
N GLY A 52 25.88 -13.40 -22.65
CA GLY A 52 26.91 -13.63 -21.64
C GLY A 52 26.77 -12.68 -20.45
N ARG A 53 27.73 -12.72 -19.53
CA ARG A 53 27.67 -12.07 -18.21
C ARG A 53 28.09 -10.61 -18.26
N LEU A 54 27.37 -9.72 -17.56
CA LEU A 54 27.77 -8.33 -17.36
C LEU A 54 28.39 -8.12 -15.96
N ARG A 55 29.55 -7.48 -15.89
CA ARG A 55 30.22 -7.10 -14.63
C ARG A 55 30.65 -5.64 -14.63
N ILE A 56 30.50 -4.97 -13.50
CA ILE A 56 31.10 -3.65 -13.25
C ILE A 56 32.30 -3.89 -12.35
N VAL A 57 33.49 -3.50 -12.80
CA VAL A 57 34.75 -3.70 -12.09
C VAL A 57 35.41 -2.35 -11.82
N GLU A 58 35.97 -2.18 -10.63
CA GLU A 58 36.77 -1.02 -10.27
C GLU A 58 38.24 -1.45 -10.18
N THR A 59 39.08 -0.84 -11.00
CA THR A 59 40.52 -1.09 -11.02
C THR A 59 41.27 0.17 -10.60
N SER A 60 42.59 0.06 -10.45
CA SER A 60 43.50 1.20 -10.24
C SER A 60 43.37 2.27 -11.33
N GLN A 61 42.82 1.92 -12.50
CA GLN A 61 42.60 2.82 -13.64
C GLN A 61 41.15 3.37 -13.73
N GLY A 62 40.29 3.06 -12.77
CA GLY A 62 38.88 3.51 -12.71
C GLY A 62 37.87 2.37 -12.89
N VAL A 63 36.59 2.74 -13.09
CA VAL A 63 35.50 1.77 -13.26
C VAL A 63 35.34 1.38 -14.74
N ALA A 64 35.11 0.09 -15.00
CA ALA A 64 34.80 -0.44 -16.31
C ALA A 64 33.60 -1.40 -16.26
N ILE A 65 32.83 -1.44 -17.34
CA ILE A 65 31.75 -2.38 -17.59
C ILE A 65 32.30 -3.45 -18.53
N ARG A 66 32.36 -4.71 -18.07
CA ARG A 66 32.83 -5.87 -18.83
C ARG A 66 31.66 -6.77 -19.21
N LEU A 67 31.60 -7.16 -20.48
CA LEU A 67 30.76 -8.26 -20.97
C LEU A 67 31.68 -9.47 -21.13
N GLU A 68 31.41 -10.56 -20.40
CA GLU A 68 32.28 -11.74 -20.29
C GLU A 68 31.51 -13.01 -20.72
N ASP A 69 32.18 -13.92 -21.41
CA ASP A 69 31.63 -15.25 -21.65
C ASP A 69 31.48 -16.01 -20.32
N VAL A 70 30.32 -16.65 -20.12
CA VAL A 70 29.97 -17.29 -18.85
C VAL A 70 30.87 -18.50 -18.54
N GLN A 71 31.36 -19.20 -19.57
CA GLN A 71 32.12 -20.43 -19.43
C GLN A 71 33.63 -20.19 -19.42
N THR A 72 34.13 -19.29 -20.27
CA THR A 72 35.57 -19.05 -20.41
C THR A 72 36.07 -17.86 -19.60
N GLY A 73 35.17 -16.94 -19.20
CA GLY A 73 35.54 -15.67 -18.57
C GLY A 73 36.22 -14.68 -19.52
N GLU A 74 36.25 -14.99 -20.82
CA GLU A 74 36.84 -14.13 -21.85
C GLU A 74 35.98 -12.88 -22.06
N VAL A 75 36.61 -11.72 -22.14
CA VAL A 75 35.92 -10.44 -22.28
C VAL A 75 35.47 -10.25 -23.73
N PHE A 76 34.16 -10.26 -23.97
CA PHE A 76 33.52 -9.94 -25.24
C PHE A 76 33.57 -8.45 -25.55
N ALA A 77 33.32 -7.58 -24.57
CA ALA A 77 33.44 -6.13 -24.73
C ALA A 77 33.73 -5.43 -23.39
N LEU A 78 34.45 -4.30 -23.44
CA LEU A 78 34.79 -3.50 -22.27
C LEU A 78 34.52 -2.02 -22.53
N ALA A 79 33.70 -1.40 -21.69
CA ALA A 79 33.45 0.04 -21.73
C ALA A 79 34.00 0.71 -20.46
N ARG A 80 34.94 1.64 -20.62
CA ARG A 80 35.45 2.45 -19.50
C ARG A 80 34.39 3.48 -19.08
N TYR A 81 34.08 3.52 -17.79
CA TYR A 81 33.07 4.41 -17.24
C TYR A 81 33.69 5.75 -16.83
N ASP A 82 33.43 6.78 -17.64
CA ASP A 82 33.75 8.18 -17.31
C ASP A 82 32.50 8.88 -16.73
N PRO A 83 32.49 9.27 -15.45
CA PRO A 83 31.35 9.95 -14.84
C PRO A 83 31.00 11.32 -15.44
N LEU A 84 31.93 11.96 -16.16
CA LEU A 84 31.69 13.23 -16.87
C LEU A 84 31.08 13.01 -18.25
N LYS A 85 31.34 11.84 -18.85
CA LYS A 85 30.78 11.41 -20.13
C LYS A 85 30.44 9.91 -20.07
N PRO A 86 29.35 9.53 -19.38
CA PRO A 86 28.99 8.13 -19.21
C PRO A 86 28.95 7.40 -20.56
N PRO A 87 29.53 6.19 -20.67
CA PRO A 87 29.47 5.38 -21.88
C PRO A 87 28.12 4.66 -22.02
N VAL A 88 27.12 5.00 -21.20
CA VAL A 88 25.82 4.32 -21.15
C VAL A 88 24.72 5.34 -21.43
N ASP A 89 23.94 5.10 -22.47
CA ASP A 89 22.76 5.90 -22.83
C ASP A 89 21.48 5.13 -22.50
N ALA A 90 20.49 5.85 -21.97
CA ALA A 90 19.18 5.29 -21.67
C ALA A 90 18.35 5.09 -22.95
N VAL A 91 17.43 4.13 -22.90
CA VAL A 91 16.51 3.81 -23.99
C VAL A 91 15.11 4.32 -23.64
N LEU A 92 14.50 5.10 -24.54
CA LEU A 92 13.32 5.92 -24.26
C LEU A 92 12.04 5.12 -23.97
N ASP A 93 11.89 3.96 -24.59
CA ASP A 93 10.69 3.12 -24.57
C ASP A 93 10.81 1.92 -23.63
N SER A 94 11.94 1.74 -22.94
CA SER A 94 12.11 0.64 -21.99
C SER A 94 13.27 0.86 -21.01
N SER A 95 12.97 0.74 -19.71
CA SER A 95 13.97 0.79 -18.63
C SER A 95 14.85 -0.45 -18.53
N ARG A 96 14.57 -1.51 -19.31
CA ARG A 96 15.35 -2.77 -19.31
C ARG A 96 16.51 -2.78 -20.30
N TYR A 97 16.59 -1.79 -21.19
CA TYR A 97 17.60 -1.76 -22.24
C TYR A 97 18.43 -0.49 -22.14
N PHE A 98 19.71 -0.60 -22.51
CA PHE A 98 20.65 0.51 -22.52
C PHE A 98 21.53 0.41 -23.76
N VAL A 99 22.09 1.53 -24.20
CA VAL A 99 23.12 1.52 -25.23
C VAL A 99 24.47 1.74 -24.56
N LEU A 100 25.38 0.79 -24.76
CA LEU A 100 26.75 0.84 -24.28
C LEU A 100 27.68 1.29 -25.41
N ARG A 101 28.45 2.35 -25.16
CA ARG A 101 29.50 2.83 -26.05
C ARG A 101 30.83 2.19 -25.67
N VAL A 102 31.31 1.31 -26.53
CA VAL A 102 32.58 0.60 -26.40
C VAL A 102 33.63 1.28 -27.27
N GLU A 103 34.85 1.43 -26.76
CA GLU A 103 35.97 2.01 -27.49
C GLU A 103 37.10 1.00 -27.56
N ASP A 104 37.61 0.75 -28.76
CA ASP A 104 38.75 -0.12 -28.97
C ASP A 104 40.04 0.57 -28.53
N SER A 105 40.76 -0.04 -27.60
CA SER A 105 42.01 0.48 -27.02
C SER A 105 43.16 0.60 -28.01
N GLU A 106 43.15 -0.19 -29.11
CA GLU A 106 44.24 -0.16 -30.11
C GLU A 106 43.93 0.76 -31.29
N SER A 107 42.66 0.87 -31.71
CA SER A 107 42.27 1.62 -32.91
C SER A 107 41.51 2.93 -32.66
N GLY A 108 41.06 3.19 -31.41
CA GLY A 108 40.27 4.37 -31.04
C GLY A 108 38.87 4.43 -31.69
N LYS A 109 38.44 3.36 -32.35
CA LYS A 109 37.12 3.26 -32.97
C LYS A 109 36.05 3.02 -31.91
N LYS A 110 34.91 3.68 -32.08
CA LYS A 110 33.76 3.59 -31.17
C LYS A 110 32.67 2.71 -31.77
N ALA A 111 32.13 1.82 -30.96
CA ALA A 111 30.97 0.98 -31.28
C ALA A 111 29.85 1.22 -30.26
N TYR A 112 28.60 1.13 -30.73
CA TYR A 112 27.41 1.23 -29.88
C TYR A 112 26.71 -0.12 -29.87
N ILE A 113 26.49 -0.66 -28.67
CA ILE A 113 25.96 -1.99 -28.45
C ILE A 113 24.73 -1.88 -27.57
N GLY A 114 23.63 -2.52 -27.95
CA GLY A 114 22.44 -2.56 -27.13
C GLY A 114 22.61 -3.66 -26.09
N ILE A 115 22.38 -3.35 -24.82
CA ILE A 115 22.35 -4.34 -23.75
C ILE A 115 20.94 -4.42 -23.18
N GLY A 116 20.49 -5.63 -22.87
CA GLY A 116 19.17 -5.89 -22.31
C GLY A 116 19.22 -6.83 -21.12
N PHE A 117 18.46 -6.48 -20.10
CA PHE A 117 18.28 -7.28 -18.89
C PHE A 117 17.02 -8.14 -18.99
N ALA A 118 17.09 -9.36 -18.48
CA ALA A 118 15.93 -10.27 -18.50
C ALA A 118 14.83 -9.71 -17.58
N GLU A 119 15.21 -9.28 -16.38
CA GLU A 119 14.32 -8.72 -15.37
C GLU A 119 14.56 -7.22 -15.14
N ARG A 120 13.50 -6.48 -14.78
CA ARG A 120 13.60 -5.04 -14.48
C ARG A 120 14.45 -4.74 -13.25
N SER A 121 14.51 -5.64 -12.28
CA SER A 121 15.34 -5.49 -11.09
C SER A 121 16.84 -5.43 -11.44
N GLU A 122 17.28 -6.20 -12.44
CA GLU A 122 18.69 -6.26 -12.84
C GLU A 122 19.13 -4.96 -13.52
N SER A 123 18.26 -4.39 -14.36
CA SER A 123 18.48 -3.06 -14.96
C SER A 123 18.54 -1.93 -13.92
N PHE A 124 17.81 -2.07 -12.81
CA PHE A 124 17.82 -1.10 -11.72
C PHE A 124 19.14 -1.17 -10.93
N ASP A 125 19.57 -2.38 -10.54
CA ASP A 125 20.83 -2.60 -9.83
C ASP A 125 22.03 -2.09 -10.64
N PHE A 126 22.03 -2.33 -11.95
CA PHE A 126 23.02 -1.79 -12.89
C PHE A 126 23.11 -0.26 -12.85
N ASN A 127 21.98 0.44 -12.92
CA ASN A 127 21.94 1.91 -12.86
C ASN A 127 22.41 2.46 -11.50
N VAL A 128 21.99 1.84 -10.40
CA VAL A 128 22.36 2.29 -9.05
C VAL A 128 23.87 2.20 -8.86
N ALA A 129 24.52 1.12 -9.32
CA ALA A 129 25.96 0.95 -9.22
C ALA A 129 26.74 2.07 -9.94
N LEU A 130 26.32 2.44 -11.14
CA LEU A 130 26.95 3.53 -11.91
C LEU A 130 26.72 4.91 -11.28
N GLN A 131 25.52 5.14 -10.72
CA GLN A 131 25.21 6.39 -10.00
C GLN A 131 26.01 6.54 -8.72
N ASP A 132 26.24 5.45 -7.98
CA ASP A 132 27.02 5.48 -6.74
C ASP A 132 28.48 5.87 -7.01
N TYR A 133 29.10 5.26 -8.03
CA TYR A 133 30.45 5.66 -8.46
C TYR A 133 30.49 7.12 -8.93
N THR A 134 29.50 7.57 -9.70
CA THR A 134 29.40 8.97 -10.15
C THR A 134 29.32 9.95 -8.97
N LYS A 135 28.58 9.60 -7.91
CA LYS A 135 28.50 10.42 -6.69
C LYS A 135 29.85 10.50 -5.98
N ARG A 136 30.55 9.36 -5.82
CA ARG A 136 31.88 9.30 -5.20
C ARG A 136 32.90 10.11 -5.98
N PHE A 137 32.87 10.03 -7.32
CA PHE A 137 33.74 10.80 -8.21
C PHE A 137 33.45 12.31 -8.15
N LYS A 138 32.18 12.73 -8.12
CA LYS A 138 31.83 14.15 -7.95
C LYS A 138 32.28 14.69 -6.59
N ALA A 139 32.23 13.86 -5.54
CA ALA A 139 32.73 14.22 -4.21
C ALA A 139 34.27 14.31 -4.17
N SER A 140 35.00 13.57 -5.00
CA SER A 140 36.47 13.67 -5.10
C SER A 140 36.94 14.85 -5.94
N LEU A 141 36.16 15.29 -6.93
CA LEU A 141 36.46 16.48 -7.75
C LEU A 141 36.25 17.80 -6.99
N ASN A 142 35.25 17.85 -6.10
CA ASN A 142 35.00 18.96 -5.20
C ASN A 142 35.11 18.45 -3.77
N PRO A 143 36.33 18.21 -3.26
CA PRO A 143 36.49 17.87 -1.87
C PRO A 143 35.89 19.02 -1.05
N PRO A 144 35.07 18.74 -0.02
CA PRO A 144 34.62 19.81 0.87
C PRO A 144 35.85 20.56 1.37
N SER A 145 35.77 21.89 1.37
CA SER A 145 36.81 22.75 1.94
C SER A 145 37.23 22.18 3.29
N PRO A 146 38.53 22.14 3.63
CA PRO A 146 38.98 21.50 4.86
C PRO A 146 38.37 22.21 6.06
N THR A 147 37.26 21.67 6.57
CA THR A 147 36.90 21.80 7.96
C THR A 147 37.99 21.07 8.71
N ASN A 148 38.73 21.81 9.54
CA ASN A 148 39.68 21.26 10.50
C ASN A 148 38.94 20.31 11.45
N GLU A 149 38.73 19.06 11.02
CA GLU A 149 38.24 17.98 11.87
C GLU A 149 39.11 16.75 11.60
N SER A 150 40.27 16.75 12.24
CA SER A 150 40.80 15.52 12.85
C SER A 150 39.76 14.98 13.85
N PRO A 151 39.79 13.69 14.21
CA PRO A 151 38.89 13.12 15.23
C PRO A 151 39.10 13.84 16.57
N HIS A 152 38.28 14.85 16.84
CA HIS A 152 38.37 15.68 18.02
C HIS A 152 37.62 14.99 19.16
N ILE A 153 38.37 14.44 20.11
CA ILE A 153 37.91 14.24 21.48
C ILE A 153 37.44 15.62 21.97
N PRO A 154 36.20 15.77 22.50
CA PRO A 154 35.65 17.08 22.80
C PRO A 154 36.42 17.71 23.96
N THR A 155 37.25 18.70 23.63
CA THR A 155 37.82 19.64 24.60
C THR A 155 37.36 21.03 24.20
N GLY A 156 36.22 21.44 24.75
CA GLY A 156 35.74 22.82 24.65
C GLY A 156 36.74 23.81 25.28
N PRO A 157 36.58 25.12 25.04
CA PRO A 157 37.45 26.14 25.61
C PRO A 157 37.35 26.11 27.14
N LYS A 158 38.37 25.55 27.79
CA LYS A 158 38.56 25.70 29.25
C LYS A 158 38.90 27.17 29.52
N LYS A 159 37.89 27.94 29.91
CA LYS A 159 38.13 29.08 30.78
C LYS A 159 38.72 28.52 32.06
N ASP A 160 39.98 28.84 32.30
CA ASP A 160 40.66 28.53 33.55
C ASP A 160 40.05 29.40 34.65
N TYR A 161 39.30 28.76 35.54
CA TYR A 161 38.71 29.38 36.72
C TYR A 161 39.54 29.09 37.99
N SER A 162 40.79 28.62 37.83
CA SER A 162 41.66 28.45 38.99
C SER A 162 42.10 29.82 39.53
N LEU A 163 41.93 29.98 40.83
CA LEU A 163 42.38 31.16 41.56
C LEU A 163 43.85 31.02 41.88
N LYS A 164 44.62 32.07 41.61
CA LYS A 164 46.04 32.11 41.94
C LYS A 164 46.22 32.36 43.44
N GLU A 165 47.24 31.73 44.02
CA GLU A 165 47.55 31.78 45.44
C GLU A 165 47.70 33.23 45.93
N GLY A 166 46.93 33.61 46.96
CA GLY A 166 46.89 34.96 47.52
C GLY A 166 45.72 35.84 47.09
N GLN A 167 44.86 35.42 46.14
CA GLN A 167 43.64 36.16 45.80
C GLN A 167 42.48 35.84 46.75
N THR A 168 41.95 36.87 47.42
CA THR A 168 40.69 36.81 48.15
C THR A 168 39.58 37.47 47.32
N PHE A 169 38.43 36.82 47.22
CA PHE A 169 37.22 37.37 46.61
C PHE A 169 36.06 37.22 47.59
N SER A 170 35.30 38.31 47.78
CA SER A 170 34.10 38.33 48.60
C SER A 170 32.91 37.77 47.83
N ILE A 171 32.30 36.72 48.37
CA ILE A 171 31.00 36.24 47.90
C ILE A 171 29.92 37.07 48.58
N ASN A 172 29.21 37.90 47.81
CA ASN A 172 27.99 38.56 48.28
C ASN A 172 26.81 37.60 48.04
N LEU A 173 26.39 36.91 49.11
CA LEU A 173 25.18 36.09 49.08
C LEU A 173 23.97 37.01 49.17
N ASN A 174 23.27 37.21 48.05
CA ASN A 174 21.95 37.85 48.05
C ASN A 174 20.90 36.81 48.47
N LEU A 175 20.93 36.46 49.76
CA LEU A 175 19.88 35.69 50.42
C LEU A 175 18.66 36.61 50.60
N GLY A 176 17.69 36.42 49.71
CA GLY A 176 16.34 36.95 49.89
C GLY A 176 15.75 36.44 51.19
N SER A 177 15.66 37.35 52.16
CA SER A 177 15.20 37.17 53.53
C SER A 177 13.75 36.69 53.66
N LYS A 178 13.48 35.76 54.59
CA LYS A 178 12.43 35.95 55.60
C LYS A 178 12.85 35.32 56.94
N LYS A 179 12.68 36.12 57.99
CA LYS A 179 13.03 35.84 59.39
C LYS A 179 12.56 34.47 59.87
N VAL A 180 13.44 33.76 60.57
CA VAL A 180 13.07 32.85 61.66
C VAL A 180 13.47 33.52 62.97
N VAL A 181 12.50 33.71 63.86
CA VAL A 181 12.73 33.79 65.31
C VAL A 181 12.44 32.39 65.87
N SER A 182 13.31 31.99 66.77
CA SER A 182 13.43 30.71 67.46
C SER A 182 12.16 30.11 68.09
N GLY A 183 12.09 28.78 68.13
CA GLY A 183 11.83 28.07 69.39
C GLY A 183 10.84 26.90 69.39
N VAL A 184 11.37 25.72 69.73
CA VAL A 184 10.80 24.70 70.64
C VAL A 184 9.90 23.57 70.06
N SER A 185 10.47 22.35 70.18
CA SER A 185 9.93 20.99 70.41
C SER A 185 8.48 20.62 70.07
N GLY A 186 8.30 19.39 69.60
CA GLY A 186 7.10 18.59 69.90
C GLY A 186 6.60 17.73 68.74
N ALA A 187 6.15 16.53 69.08
CA ALA A 187 5.68 15.49 68.18
C ALA A 187 4.30 15.76 67.53
N SER A 188 3.94 14.85 66.61
CA SER A 188 2.58 14.42 66.20
C SER A 188 2.01 14.93 64.85
N VAL A 189 1.70 13.93 64.01
CA VAL A 189 0.56 13.69 63.11
C VAL A 189 -0.20 14.87 62.48
N ILE A 190 -0.55 14.70 61.18
CA ILE A 190 -1.83 15.02 60.49
C ILE A 190 -1.64 15.82 59.16
N ASP A 191 -2.06 15.14 58.08
CA ASP A 191 -2.61 15.51 56.76
C ASP A 191 -1.99 16.59 55.83
N PRO A 192 -2.01 16.34 54.48
CA PRO A 192 -1.52 17.28 53.48
C PRO A 192 -2.59 18.34 53.11
N PRO A 193 -2.23 19.63 52.91
CA PRO A 193 -3.11 20.63 52.31
C PRO A 193 -2.84 20.80 50.79
N PRO A 194 -3.74 21.46 50.05
CA PRO A 194 -4.19 21.03 48.73
C PRO A 194 -3.37 21.57 47.56
N VAL A 195 -3.43 20.81 46.46
CA VAL A 195 -2.89 21.15 45.13
C VAL A 195 -3.58 22.41 44.60
N ALA A 196 -2.79 23.47 44.40
CA ALA A 196 -3.19 24.59 43.56
C ALA A 196 -2.89 24.25 42.10
N VAL A 197 -3.96 24.04 41.34
CA VAL A 197 -3.96 23.96 39.87
C VAL A 197 -3.35 25.27 39.33
N ARG A 198 -2.27 25.17 38.56
CA ARG A 198 -1.81 26.24 37.69
C ARG A 198 -1.98 25.79 36.25
N ASP A 199 -2.76 26.55 35.52
CA ASP A 199 -3.02 26.39 34.09
C ASP A 199 -1.71 26.39 33.30
N ASN A 200 -1.42 25.26 32.67
CA ASN A 200 -0.31 25.14 31.72
C ASN A 200 -0.82 25.45 30.31
N GLU A 201 -1.02 26.74 30.01
CA GLU A 201 -1.19 27.23 28.62
C GLU A 201 0.11 27.77 27.98
N GLU A 202 1.24 27.81 28.71
CA GLU A 202 2.47 28.44 28.18
C GLU A 202 3.50 27.50 27.55
N LEU A 203 3.27 26.18 27.51
CA LEU A 203 4.25 25.24 26.93
C LEU A 203 4.20 25.13 25.40
N PHE A 204 3.23 25.75 24.73
CA PHE A 204 3.14 25.80 23.27
C PHE A 204 2.72 27.19 22.78
N ARG A 205 3.68 28.12 22.72
CA ARG A 205 3.62 29.23 21.76
C ARG A 205 4.79 29.09 20.78
N PRO A 206 4.56 29.12 19.45
CA PRO A 206 5.66 29.26 18.51
C PRO A 206 6.33 30.61 18.79
N ARG A 207 7.65 30.60 18.99
CA ARG A 207 8.45 31.82 19.22
C ARG A 207 8.29 32.75 18.02
N ALA A 208 7.46 33.77 18.15
CA ALA A 208 7.44 34.89 17.24
C ALA A 208 8.64 35.80 17.56
N GLY A 209 9.61 35.85 16.63
CA GLY A 209 10.59 36.93 16.52
C GLY A 209 11.97 36.69 17.15
N ARG A 210 12.89 36.06 16.39
CA ARG A 210 14.17 36.65 15.94
C ARG A 210 15.10 35.60 15.33
N ALA A 211 15.81 36.06 14.30
CA ALA A 211 16.92 35.48 13.56
C ALA A 211 16.55 34.41 12.51
N GLU A 212 16.88 34.74 11.25
CA GLU A 212 16.94 33.83 10.11
C GLU A 212 17.81 32.61 10.46
N SER A 213 17.17 31.52 10.91
CA SER A 213 17.80 30.22 10.97
C SER A 213 17.70 29.59 9.59
N THR A 214 18.83 29.39 8.93
CA THR A 214 18.98 28.58 7.70
C THR A 214 18.75 27.08 7.93
N GLU A 215 18.06 26.69 9.01
CA GLU A 215 17.65 25.31 9.24
C GLU A 215 16.41 25.01 8.39
N LYS A 216 16.52 24.02 7.48
CA LYS A 216 15.38 23.51 6.73
C LYS A 216 14.31 23.06 7.73
N ALA A 217 13.17 23.76 7.75
CA ALA A 217 12.02 23.37 8.53
C ALA A 217 11.64 21.91 8.21
N ARG A 218 11.31 21.14 9.25
CA ARG A 218 10.89 19.73 9.08
C ARG A 218 9.57 19.68 8.30
N PRO A 219 9.36 18.66 7.46
CA PRO A 219 8.12 18.54 6.70
C PRO A 219 6.92 18.31 7.64
N ILE A 220 5.75 18.75 7.20
CA ILE A 220 4.47 18.48 7.87
C ILE A 220 4.21 16.97 7.83
N TYR A 221 3.83 16.38 8.96
CA TYR A 221 3.63 14.93 9.06
C TYR A 221 2.16 14.54 8.90
N LEU A 222 1.80 14.03 7.71
CA LEU A 222 0.49 13.48 7.39
C LEU A 222 0.57 12.00 7.01
N ASP A 223 1.40 11.22 7.71
CA ASP A 223 1.57 9.79 7.46
C ASP A 223 1.30 8.93 8.72
N LEU A 224 0.31 9.34 9.52
CA LEU A 224 0.04 8.74 10.83
C LEU A 224 -0.42 7.27 10.78
N GLN A 225 -0.90 6.77 9.64
CA GLN A 225 -1.17 5.34 9.46
C GLN A 225 0.10 4.50 9.35
N ALA A 226 1.23 5.08 8.93
CA ALA A 226 2.51 4.39 8.95
C ALA A 226 3.03 4.28 10.39
N THR A 227 3.12 5.40 11.10
CA THR A 227 3.46 5.43 12.52
C THR A 227 3.03 6.73 13.17
N THR A 228 2.73 6.71 14.47
CA THR A 228 2.45 7.93 15.22
C THR A 228 3.68 8.40 15.99
N PRO A 229 3.83 9.72 16.25
CA PRO A 229 4.75 10.17 17.29
C PRO A 229 4.31 9.58 18.65
N MET A 230 5.27 9.35 19.54
CA MET A 230 4.96 8.94 20.91
C MET A 230 4.36 10.12 21.66
N ASP A 231 3.26 9.91 22.39
CA ASP A 231 2.71 10.95 23.26
C ASP A 231 3.71 11.24 24.39
N PRO A 232 4.01 12.51 24.71
CA PRO A 232 4.95 12.84 25.79
C PRO A 232 4.59 12.21 27.14
N ARG A 233 3.29 12.05 27.43
CA ARG A 233 2.81 11.41 28.67
C ARG A 233 3.12 9.91 28.68
N VAL A 234 3.15 9.28 27.52
CA VAL A 234 3.59 7.89 27.36
C VAL A 234 5.08 7.77 27.64
N LEU A 235 5.90 8.63 27.05
CA LEU A 235 7.35 8.63 27.28
C LEU A 235 7.67 8.80 28.77
N ASP A 236 7.03 9.76 29.44
CA ASP A 236 7.20 10.01 30.87
C ASP A 236 6.94 8.74 31.71
N LYS A 237 5.88 7.98 31.40
CA LYS A 237 5.59 6.71 32.07
C LYS A 237 6.60 5.59 31.77
N MET A 238 7.29 5.64 30.64
CA MET A 238 8.27 4.61 30.27
C MET A 238 9.61 4.79 30.95
N LEU A 239 10.05 6.03 31.20
CA LEU A 239 11.41 6.36 31.66
C LEU A 239 11.84 5.67 32.97
N PRO A 240 11.00 5.55 34.01
CA PRO A 240 11.40 4.87 35.25
C PRO A 240 11.83 3.41 35.00
N TYR A 241 11.11 2.69 34.14
CA TYR A 241 11.39 1.30 33.80
C TYR A 241 12.62 1.09 32.91
N MET A 242 13.24 2.18 32.45
CA MET A 242 14.52 2.16 31.73
C MET A 242 15.71 2.52 32.61
N THR A 243 15.47 3.03 33.83
CA THR A 243 16.52 3.62 34.67
C THR A 243 16.59 2.99 36.06
N ASP A 244 15.58 3.16 36.91
CA ASP A 244 15.56 2.69 38.29
C ASP A 244 14.67 1.46 38.53
N GLN A 245 13.59 1.29 37.73
CA GLN A 245 12.63 0.18 37.82
C GLN A 245 12.84 -0.87 36.71
N TYR A 246 14.09 -1.26 36.46
CA TYR A 246 14.52 -2.10 35.33
C TYR A 246 14.34 -3.62 35.52
N GLY A 247 13.61 -4.04 36.56
CA GLY A 247 13.49 -5.45 36.91
C GLY A 247 12.87 -6.32 35.80
N ASN A 248 13.28 -7.58 35.75
CA ASN A 248 12.64 -8.57 34.90
C ASN A 248 11.30 -9.00 35.55
N PRO A 249 10.14 -8.86 34.87
CA PRO A 249 8.83 -9.20 35.44
C PRO A 249 8.69 -10.71 35.73
N HIS A 250 9.59 -11.55 35.22
CA HIS A 250 9.60 -12.98 35.48
C HIS A 250 10.41 -13.37 36.74
N SER A 251 11.09 -12.40 37.38
CA SER A 251 11.85 -12.63 38.62
C SER A 251 10.93 -12.63 39.84
N ARG A 252 10.62 -13.81 40.37
CA ARG A 252 9.64 -13.95 41.47
C ARG A 252 10.20 -13.76 42.89
N THR A 253 11.49 -13.57 43.06
CA THR A 253 12.16 -13.66 44.36
C THR A 253 12.55 -12.32 44.99
N HIS A 254 12.40 -11.20 44.27
CA HIS A 254 12.87 -9.90 44.74
C HIS A 254 11.99 -8.73 44.26
N ALA A 255 12.06 -7.61 44.98
CA ALA A 255 11.22 -6.43 44.76
C ALA A 255 11.23 -5.91 43.31
N TYR A 256 12.41 -5.81 42.67
CA TYR A 256 12.50 -5.35 41.28
C TYR A 256 11.62 -6.16 40.31
N GLY A 257 11.47 -7.48 40.53
CA GLY A 257 10.63 -8.31 39.67
C GLY A 257 9.15 -8.13 39.96
N TRP A 258 8.76 -8.00 41.23
CA TRP A 258 7.38 -7.73 41.65
C TRP A 258 6.88 -6.36 41.17
N GLU A 259 7.74 -5.33 41.21
CA GLU A 259 7.43 -4.00 40.70
C GLU A 259 7.21 -4.01 39.19
N ALA A 260 8.09 -4.70 38.44
CA ALA A 260 7.96 -4.86 37.00
C ALA A 260 6.73 -5.70 36.60
N GLU A 261 6.44 -6.78 37.32
CA GLU A 261 5.25 -7.63 37.11
C GLU A 261 3.97 -6.82 37.30
N LYS A 262 3.87 -6.06 38.41
CA LYS A 262 2.73 -5.18 38.67
C LYS A 262 2.53 -4.15 37.55
N ALA A 263 3.60 -3.51 37.11
CA ALA A 263 3.53 -2.51 36.03
C ALA A 263 3.05 -3.10 34.70
N VAL A 264 3.50 -4.32 34.38
CA VAL A 264 3.05 -5.07 33.20
C VAL A 264 1.57 -5.43 33.32
N ASP A 265 1.10 -5.86 34.49
CA ASP A 265 -0.30 -6.21 34.72
C ASP A 265 -1.24 -4.99 34.69
N ASP A 266 -0.83 -3.87 35.27
CA ASP A 266 -1.58 -2.60 35.20
C ASP A 266 -1.72 -2.13 33.74
N ALA A 267 -0.62 -2.18 32.97
CA ALA A 267 -0.63 -1.85 31.55
C ALA A 267 -1.50 -2.81 30.72
N ARG A 268 -1.48 -4.10 31.06
CA ARG A 268 -2.34 -5.12 30.44
C ARG A 268 -3.81 -4.82 30.69
N GLN A 269 -4.16 -4.38 31.89
CA GLN A 269 -5.52 -3.98 32.23
C GLN A 269 -5.97 -2.75 31.43
N HIS A 270 -5.11 -1.75 31.24
CA HIS A 270 -5.46 -0.59 30.40
C HIS A 270 -5.75 -0.97 28.93
N VAL A 271 -5.00 -1.91 28.36
CA VAL A 271 -5.27 -2.44 27.02
C VAL A 271 -6.60 -3.19 26.98
N ALA A 272 -6.88 -4.02 27.98
CA ALA A 272 -8.13 -4.77 28.07
C ALA A 272 -9.35 -3.84 28.23
N ASP A 273 -9.25 -2.84 29.10
CA ASP A 273 -10.26 -1.84 29.35
C ASP A 273 -10.64 -1.04 28.10
N LEU A 274 -9.69 -0.80 27.20
CA LEU A 274 -9.92 -0.08 25.95
C LEU A 274 -10.80 -0.86 24.97
N ILE A 275 -10.80 -2.20 25.04
CA ILE A 275 -11.54 -3.08 24.13
C ILE A 275 -12.67 -3.86 24.81
N GLY A 276 -12.95 -3.57 26.09
CA GLY A 276 -13.96 -4.28 26.88
C GLY A 276 -13.62 -5.73 27.21
N ALA A 277 -12.34 -6.06 27.36
CA ALA A 277 -11.85 -7.41 27.72
C ALA A 277 -11.40 -7.50 29.19
N ASP A 278 -11.07 -8.71 29.66
CA ASP A 278 -10.33 -8.91 30.91
C ASP A 278 -8.83 -8.80 30.67
N GLY A 279 -8.05 -8.25 31.61
CA GLY A 279 -6.59 -8.20 31.52
C GLY A 279 -5.98 -9.57 31.21
N LYS A 280 -6.61 -10.65 31.69
CA LYS A 280 -6.15 -12.00 31.42
C LYS A 280 -6.34 -12.42 29.96
N ASP A 281 -7.16 -11.76 29.16
CA ASP A 281 -7.34 -12.15 27.75
C ASP A 281 -6.26 -11.55 26.84
N ILE A 282 -5.43 -10.64 27.37
CA ILE A 282 -4.39 -9.95 26.62
C ILE A 282 -3.07 -10.71 26.69
N ILE A 283 -2.44 -10.90 25.54
CA ILE A 283 -1.09 -11.46 25.35
C ILE A 283 -0.19 -10.38 24.74
N ILE A 284 0.97 -10.14 25.33
CA ILE A 284 1.94 -9.16 24.85
C ILE A 284 2.76 -9.73 23.68
N THR A 285 2.91 -8.94 22.63
CA THR A 285 3.70 -9.27 21.42
C THR A 285 4.62 -8.10 21.06
N SER A 286 5.49 -8.24 20.07
CA SER A 286 6.31 -7.14 19.54
C SER A 286 5.56 -6.17 18.62
N GLY A 287 4.29 -6.44 18.30
CA GLY A 287 3.49 -5.60 17.41
C GLY A 287 2.38 -6.39 16.71
N ALA A 288 1.52 -5.68 15.98
CA ALA A 288 0.42 -6.31 15.24
C ALA A 288 0.88 -7.34 14.20
N THR A 289 2.06 -7.17 13.59
CA THR A 289 2.63 -8.17 12.68
C THR A 289 2.85 -9.52 13.38
N GLU A 290 3.43 -9.51 14.58
CA GLU A 290 3.61 -10.73 15.39
C GLU A 290 2.24 -11.27 15.84
N SER A 291 1.34 -10.41 16.31
CA SER A 291 -0.01 -10.80 16.74
C SER A 291 -0.78 -11.52 15.62
N ASN A 292 -0.83 -10.93 14.42
CA ASN A 292 -1.48 -11.51 13.25
C ASN A 292 -0.88 -12.88 12.88
N ASN A 293 0.45 -12.98 12.88
CA ASN A 293 1.14 -14.24 12.59
C ASN A 293 0.82 -15.32 13.65
N MET A 294 0.91 -14.96 14.93
CA MET A 294 0.65 -15.86 16.05
C MET A 294 -0.79 -16.36 16.04
N ILE A 295 -1.76 -15.47 15.81
CA ILE A 295 -3.18 -15.80 15.77
C ILE A 295 -3.50 -16.69 14.56
N ILE A 296 -3.18 -16.24 13.35
CA ILE A 296 -3.60 -16.92 12.12
C ILE A 296 -2.93 -18.29 12.03
N LYS A 297 -1.60 -18.35 12.17
CA LYS A 297 -0.87 -19.62 12.10
C LYS A 297 -1.18 -20.51 13.29
N GLY A 298 -1.30 -19.94 14.49
CA GLY A 298 -1.56 -20.70 15.70
C GLY A 298 -2.94 -21.36 15.71
N VAL A 299 -4.00 -20.65 15.32
CA VAL A 299 -5.35 -21.23 15.22
C VAL A 299 -5.41 -22.30 14.13
N ALA A 300 -4.86 -22.00 12.95
CA ALA A 300 -4.83 -22.92 11.83
C ALA A 300 -4.13 -24.24 12.20
N ARG A 301 -2.91 -24.17 12.72
CA ARG A 301 -2.11 -25.35 13.06
C ARG A 301 -2.70 -26.15 14.22
N PHE A 302 -3.26 -25.49 15.24
CA PHE A 302 -3.92 -26.18 16.35
C PHE A 302 -5.13 -27.01 15.88
N HIS A 303 -5.87 -26.53 14.88
CA HIS A 303 -7.09 -27.17 14.39
C HIS A 303 -6.92 -28.00 13.10
N ARG A 304 -5.67 -28.15 12.62
CA ARG A 304 -5.30 -28.72 11.31
C ARG A 304 -5.84 -30.13 11.01
N GLU A 305 -6.07 -30.94 12.05
CA GLU A 305 -6.57 -32.31 11.89
C GLU A 305 -8.01 -32.36 11.38
N ARG A 306 -8.82 -31.33 11.67
CA ARG A 306 -10.25 -31.31 11.35
C ARG A 306 -10.67 -30.16 10.46
N LYS A 307 -9.94 -29.04 10.50
CA LYS A 307 -10.31 -27.81 9.82
C LYS A 307 -9.08 -27.26 9.10
N LYS A 308 -9.16 -27.16 7.78
CA LYS A 308 -8.07 -26.74 6.89
C LYS A 308 -8.41 -25.56 6.00
N HIS A 309 -9.58 -24.95 6.20
CA HIS A 309 -10.01 -23.78 5.45
C HIS A 309 -9.91 -22.50 6.29
N ILE A 310 -9.44 -21.41 5.67
CA ILE A 310 -9.35 -20.08 6.24
C ILE A 310 -9.94 -19.08 5.25
N ILE A 311 -10.71 -18.12 5.75
CA ILE A 311 -11.29 -17.04 4.96
C ILE A 311 -10.65 -15.73 5.39
N THR A 312 -10.26 -14.92 4.41
CA THR A 312 -9.70 -13.59 4.63
C THR A 312 -10.13 -12.65 3.49
N THR A 313 -9.88 -11.34 3.58
CA THR A 313 -10.15 -10.40 2.48
C THR A 313 -8.91 -10.14 1.62
N GLN A 314 -9.10 -9.67 0.39
CA GLN A 314 -8.00 -9.24 -0.49
C GLN A 314 -7.33 -7.94 -0.02
N THR A 315 -8.00 -7.16 0.83
CA THR A 315 -7.55 -5.84 1.29
C THR A 315 -6.88 -5.86 2.66
N GLU A 316 -6.64 -7.03 3.25
CA GLU A 316 -5.91 -7.13 4.51
C GLU A 316 -4.48 -6.59 4.41
N HIS A 317 -3.90 -6.27 5.56
CA HIS A 317 -2.48 -5.94 5.64
C HIS A 317 -1.59 -7.12 5.21
N LYS A 318 -0.44 -6.84 4.59
CA LYS A 318 0.50 -7.85 4.07
C LYS A 318 0.83 -8.97 5.06
N CYS A 319 0.99 -8.68 6.35
CA CYS A 319 1.29 -9.73 7.34
C CYS A 319 0.18 -10.78 7.50
N VAL A 320 -1.09 -10.43 7.24
CA VAL A 320 -2.20 -11.39 7.18
C VAL A 320 -2.14 -12.18 5.88
N LEU A 321 -2.06 -11.48 4.74
CA LEU A 321 -2.00 -12.10 3.41
C LEU A 321 -0.82 -13.08 3.26
N ASP A 322 0.37 -12.69 3.73
CA ASP A 322 1.58 -13.51 3.67
C ASP A 322 1.52 -14.67 4.67
N SER A 323 0.86 -14.50 5.83
CA SER A 323 0.61 -15.61 6.75
C SER A 323 -0.32 -16.64 6.13
N CYS A 324 -1.39 -16.19 5.47
CA CYS A 324 -2.30 -17.05 4.72
C CYS A 324 -1.60 -17.73 3.54
N ARG A 325 -0.80 -17.01 2.75
CA ARG A 325 0.00 -17.61 1.66
C ARG A 325 0.90 -18.73 2.19
N LYS A 326 1.60 -18.47 3.30
CA LYS A 326 2.47 -19.48 3.91
C LYS A 326 1.71 -20.71 4.41
N LEU A 327 0.51 -20.52 4.97
CA LEU A 327 -0.36 -21.65 5.33
C LEU A 327 -0.87 -22.42 4.10
N GLY A 328 -1.06 -21.75 2.97
CA GLY A 328 -1.34 -22.40 1.68
C GLY A 328 -0.26 -23.41 1.30
N GLU A 329 1.01 -23.04 1.46
CA GLU A 329 2.16 -23.94 1.25
C GLU A 329 2.18 -25.10 2.27
N GLU A 330 1.59 -24.91 3.46
CA GLU A 330 1.41 -25.95 4.49
C GLU A 330 0.18 -26.84 4.25
N GLY A 331 -0.54 -26.66 3.12
CA GLY A 331 -1.69 -27.47 2.72
C GLY A 331 -3.04 -27.01 3.30
N PHE A 332 -3.14 -25.75 3.75
CA PHE A 332 -4.42 -25.11 4.04
C PHE A 332 -5.04 -24.52 2.77
N GLU A 333 -6.37 -24.52 2.70
CA GLU A 333 -7.09 -23.81 1.65
C GLU A 333 -7.45 -22.41 2.16
N ILE A 334 -7.14 -21.39 1.35
CA ILE A 334 -7.39 -20.00 1.69
C ILE A 334 -8.37 -19.39 0.68
N THR A 335 -9.48 -18.87 1.19
CA THR A 335 -10.39 -18.03 0.40
C THR A 335 -10.08 -16.56 0.64
N TYR A 336 -9.66 -15.84 -0.41
CA TYR A 336 -9.46 -14.39 -0.41
C TYR A 336 -10.69 -13.70 -0.99
N LEU A 337 -11.58 -13.21 -0.13
CA LEU A 337 -12.83 -12.57 -0.52
C LEU A 337 -12.56 -11.23 -1.20
N PRO A 338 -13.21 -10.95 -2.34
CA PRO A 338 -13.22 -9.62 -2.92
C PRO A 338 -14.01 -8.67 -2.00
N VAL A 339 -13.79 -7.37 -2.19
CA VAL A 339 -14.57 -6.30 -1.56
C VAL A 339 -15.35 -5.56 -2.63
N GLN A 340 -16.37 -4.81 -2.20
CA GLN A 340 -17.07 -3.88 -3.08
C GLN A 340 -16.14 -2.72 -3.48
N SER A 341 -16.54 -1.90 -4.46
CA SER A 341 -15.74 -0.77 -4.95
C SER A 341 -15.47 0.30 -3.88
N ASN A 342 -16.32 0.40 -2.85
CA ASN A 342 -16.09 1.23 -1.67
C ASN A 342 -15.18 0.55 -0.61
N GLY A 343 -14.71 -0.66 -0.86
CA GLY A 343 -13.84 -1.44 0.02
C GLY A 343 -14.56 -2.23 1.13
N VAL A 344 -15.89 -2.14 1.24
CA VAL A 344 -16.67 -2.88 2.24
C VAL A 344 -16.89 -4.33 1.79
N LEU A 345 -16.81 -5.27 2.73
CA LEU A 345 -17.06 -6.68 2.47
C LEU A 345 -18.57 -6.96 2.30
N ASP A 346 -18.94 -7.67 1.23
CA ASP A 346 -20.30 -8.20 1.10
C ASP A 346 -20.51 -9.39 2.05
N LEU A 347 -21.44 -9.23 3.00
CA LEU A 347 -21.74 -10.23 4.01
C LEU A 347 -22.38 -11.50 3.44
N ASN A 348 -23.07 -11.43 2.32
CA ASN A 348 -23.63 -12.62 1.66
C ASN A 348 -22.51 -13.48 1.05
N VAL A 349 -21.50 -12.83 0.48
CA VAL A 349 -20.30 -13.48 -0.06
C VAL A 349 -19.51 -14.13 1.06
N LEU A 350 -19.37 -13.45 2.21
CA LEU A 350 -18.77 -14.03 3.41
C LEU A 350 -19.55 -15.27 3.89
N GLU A 351 -20.85 -15.17 4.13
CA GLU A 351 -21.67 -16.26 4.67
C GLU A 351 -21.64 -17.49 3.73
N SER A 352 -21.68 -17.26 2.42
CA SER A 352 -21.61 -18.32 1.40
C SER A 352 -20.25 -19.02 1.33
N ALA A 353 -19.17 -18.33 1.71
CA ALA A 353 -17.82 -18.90 1.73
C ALA A 353 -17.57 -19.79 2.97
N ILE A 354 -18.41 -19.72 4.00
CA ILE A 354 -18.22 -20.51 5.22
C ILE A 354 -18.58 -21.98 4.98
N ARG A 355 -17.59 -22.85 5.18
CA ARG A 355 -17.70 -24.30 5.05
C ARG A 355 -17.52 -25.04 6.38
N PRO A 356 -17.95 -26.31 6.50
CA PRO A 356 -17.77 -27.10 7.73
C PRO A 356 -16.31 -27.19 8.23
N ASP A 357 -15.35 -27.23 7.30
CA ASP A 357 -13.91 -27.32 7.55
C ASP A 357 -13.23 -25.95 7.77
N THR A 358 -14.00 -24.85 7.81
CA THR A 358 -13.48 -23.51 8.10
C THR A 358 -13.05 -23.42 9.56
N SER A 359 -11.80 -23.00 9.78
CA SER A 359 -11.21 -22.80 11.12
C SER A 359 -11.27 -21.35 11.58
N LEU A 360 -10.99 -20.42 10.67
CA LEU A 360 -10.74 -19.03 10.98
C LEU A 360 -11.27 -18.13 9.88
N ILE A 361 -11.89 -17.03 10.28
CA ILE A 361 -12.22 -15.88 9.44
C ILE A 361 -11.39 -14.71 9.96
N SER A 362 -10.58 -14.09 9.11
CA SER A 362 -9.75 -12.91 9.41
C SER A 362 -10.22 -11.71 8.60
N VAL A 363 -10.76 -10.69 9.25
CA VAL A 363 -11.16 -9.43 8.61
C VAL A 363 -10.70 -8.26 9.45
N MET A 364 -9.87 -7.39 8.88
CA MET A 364 -9.36 -6.21 9.56
C MET A 364 -10.46 -5.20 9.88
N ALA A 365 -10.31 -4.50 11.00
CA ALA A 365 -11.31 -3.56 11.52
C ALA A 365 -11.36 -2.26 10.72
N VAL A 366 -10.18 -1.68 10.46
CA VAL A 366 -10.00 -0.45 9.70
C VAL A 366 -8.85 -0.66 8.73
N ASN A 367 -9.11 -0.45 7.44
CA ASN A 367 -8.07 -0.59 6.42
C ASN A 367 -6.99 0.50 6.58
N ASN A 368 -5.72 0.11 6.50
CA ASN A 368 -4.58 1.02 6.70
C ASN A 368 -4.29 1.94 5.51
N GLU A 369 -4.92 1.73 4.35
CA GLU A 369 -4.71 2.55 3.15
C GLU A 369 -5.90 3.46 2.86
N THR A 370 -7.11 2.93 2.93
CA THR A 370 -8.35 3.65 2.55
C THR A 370 -9.17 4.11 3.76
N GLY A 371 -8.85 3.65 4.96
CA GLY A 371 -9.61 3.98 6.17
C GLY A 371 -10.97 3.30 6.28
N VAL A 372 -11.34 2.44 5.31
CA VAL A 372 -12.62 1.72 5.33
C VAL A 372 -12.79 0.94 6.62
N ILE A 373 -13.95 1.09 7.25
CA ILE A 373 -14.36 0.37 8.46
C ILE A 373 -15.20 -0.83 8.04
N GLN A 374 -14.80 -2.04 8.45
CA GLN A 374 -15.60 -3.25 8.19
C GLN A 374 -16.70 -3.42 9.26
N PRO A 375 -17.88 -3.97 8.92
CA PRO A 375 -18.99 -4.15 9.86
C PRO A 375 -18.76 -5.35 10.80
N LEU A 376 -17.82 -5.22 11.73
CA LEU A 376 -17.36 -6.34 12.59
C LEU A 376 -18.47 -6.96 13.45
N LYS A 377 -19.46 -6.17 13.87
CA LYS A 377 -20.58 -6.68 14.67
C LYS A 377 -21.42 -7.68 13.87
N ASP A 378 -21.69 -7.37 12.61
CA ASP A 378 -22.48 -8.22 11.72
C ASP A 378 -21.66 -9.42 11.25
N ILE A 379 -20.38 -9.23 10.94
CA ILE A 379 -19.43 -10.31 10.65
C ILE A 379 -19.40 -11.29 11.83
N GLY A 380 -19.16 -10.79 13.04
CA GLY A 380 -19.11 -11.61 14.26
C GLY A 380 -20.42 -12.34 14.53
N ALA A 381 -21.58 -11.69 14.29
CA ALA A 381 -22.88 -12.33 14.39
C ALA A 381 -23.06 -13.49 13.39
N ILE A 382 -22.56 -13.35 12.15
CA ILE A 382 -22.53 -14.43 11.16
C ILE A 382 -21.61 -15.54 11.64
N VAL A 383 -20.35 -15.25 11.99
CA VAL A 383 -19.37 -16.26 12.43
C VAL A 383 -19.91 -17.07 13.61
N ARG A 384 -20.59 -16.41 14.56
CA ARG A 384 -21.15 -17.05 15.75
C ARG A 384 -22.18 -18.14 15.45
N LYS A 385 -22.86 -18.09 14.30
CA LYS A 385 -23.79 -19.14 13.85
C LYS A 385 -23.07 -20.44 13.51
N HIS A 386 -21.78 -20.39 13.17
CA HIS A 386 -21.00 -21.52 12.70
C HIS A 386 -20.10 -22.09 13.80
N ARG A 387 -20.43 -23.31 14.25
CA ARG A 387 -19.69 -23.96 15.34
C ARG A 387 -18.24 -24.25 14.96
N GLY A 388 -17.32 -23.79 15.81
CA GLY A 388 -15.89 -24.07 15.67
C GLY A 388 -15.20 -23.27 14.55
N VAL A 389 -15.81 -22.17 14.11
CA VAL A 389 -15.15 -21.13 13.31
C VAL A 389 -14.82 -19.98 14.27
N TYR A 390 -13.59 -19.48 14.23
CA TYR A 390 -13.19 -18.32 15.04
C TYR A 390 -13.15 -17.04 14.22
N PHE A 391 -13.41 -15.93 14.89
CA PHE A 391 -13.29 -14.60 14.30
C PHE A 391 -12.05 -13.86 14.80
N HIS A 392 -11.11 -13.62 13.87
CA HIS A 392 -9.97 -12.74 14.07
C HIS A 392 -10.20 -11.38 13.40
N THR A 393 -9.82 -10.29 14.07
CA THR A 393 -9.72 -8.98 13.45
C THR A 393 -8.38 -8.30 13.70
N ASP A 394 -7.74 -7.83 12.62
CA ASP A 394 -6.62 -6.90 12.75
C ASP A 394 -7.17 -5.50 13.09
N ALA A 395 -6.98 -5.08 14.33
CA ALA A 395 -7.48 -3.82 14.86
C ALA A 395 -6.36 -2.78 15.05
N ALA A 396 -5.19 -2.97 14.43
CA ALA A 396 -4.05 -2.06 14.59
C ALA A 396 -4.38 -0.60 14.24
N GLN A 397 -5.25 -0.38 13.24
CA GLN A 397 -5.72 0.96 12.88
C GLN A 397 -6.99 1.39 13.61
N ALA A 398 -7.74 0.48 14.22
CA ALA A 398 -9.04 0.75 14.84
C ALA A 398 -8.95 1.09 16.32
N VAL A 399 -8.18 0.31 17.09
CA VAL A 399 -8.06 0.47 18.55
C VAL A 399 -7.64 1.90 18.88
N GLY A 400 -8.32 2.50 19.85
CA GLY A 400 -8.06 3.87 20.32
C GLY A 400 -8.55 4.98 19.40
N LYS A 401 -9.15 4.65 18.24
CA LYS A 401 -9.65 5.62 17.26
C LYS A 401 -11.15 5.50 17.02
N ILE A 402 -11.67 4.28 17.05
CA ILE A 402 -13.09 3.96 17.05
C ILE A 402 -13.43 3.07 18.24
N PRO A 403 -14.69 3.10 18.74
CA PRO A 403 -15.11 2.19 19.81
C PRO A 403 -14.95 0.73 19.40
N MET A 404 -14.32 -0.06 20.26
CA MET A 404 -14.12 -1.49 20.07
C MET A 404 -14.61 -2.21 21.34
N ASN A 405 -15.47 -3.21 21.18
CA ASN A 405 -15.88 -4.08 22.27
C ASN A 405 -15.88 -5.53 21.77
N VAL A 406 -14.99 -6.36 22.35
CA VAL A 406 -14.79 -7.74 21.91
C VAL A 406 -16.02 -8.62 22.06
N ASP A 407 -16.86 -8.35 23.07
CA ASP A 407 -18.08 -9.13 23.33
C ASP A 407 -19.24 -8.67 22.46
N GLU A 408 -19.46 -7.35 22.34
CA GLU A 408 -20.52 -6.82 21.47
C GLU A 408 -20.32 -7.17 19.99
N MET A 409 -19.06 -7.28 19.56
CA MET A 409 -18.68 -7.63 18.19
C MET A 409 -18.43 -9.13 17.99
N ASN A 410 -18.62 -9.98 19.01
CA ASN A 410 -18.35 -11.42 18.96
C ASN A 410 -16.94 -11.78 18.45
N ILE A 411 -15.93 -10.99 18.81
CA ILE A 411 -14.55 -11.20 18.39
C ILE A 411 -13.90 -12.27 19.27
N ASP A 412 -13.22 -13.24 18.65
CA ASP A 412 -12.50 -14.29 19.36
C ASP A 412 -11.01 -13.95 19.53
N LEU A 413 -10.42 -13.32 18.51
CA LEU A 413 -9.02 -12.89 18.51
C LEU A 413 -8.87 -11.48 17.91
N MET A 414 -7.97 -10.66 18.45
CA MET A 414 -7.73 -9.31 17.91
C MET A 414 -6.25 -8.92 18.01
N SER A 415 -5.72 -8.31 16.95
CA SER A 415 -4.35 -7.77 16.91
C SER A 415 -4.31 -6.26 17.21
N ILE A 416 -3.36 -5.84 18.03
CA ILE A 416 -3.20 -4.45 18.51
C ILE A 416 -1.74 -4.01 18.36
N SER A 417 -1.51 -2.75 17.99
CA SER A 417 -0.18 -2.15 17.85
C SER A 417 -0.04 -0.86 18.65
N GLY A 418 1.05 -0.70 19.41
CA GLY A 418 1.27 0.50 20.23
C GLY A 418 1.56 1.76 19.40
N HIS A 419 2.41 1.66 18.38
CA HIS A 419 2.83 2.81 17.57
C HIS A 419 1.76 3.33 16.58
N LYS A 420 0.55 2.78 16.62
CA LYS A 420 -0.62 3.29 15.90
C LYS A 420 -1.56 4.07 16.82
N ILE A 421 -1.26 4.15 18.12
CA ILE A 421 -2.05 4.83 19.15
C ILE A 421 -1.17 5.74 20.02
N TYR A 422 -0.13 6.33 19.45
CA TYR A 422 0.83 7.22 20.14
C TYR A 422 1.68 6.52 21.22
N GLY A 423 1.75 5.19 21.17
CA GLY A 423 2.65 4.38 21.98
C GLY A 423 4.00 4.09 21.31
N PRO A 424 4.89 3.32 21.97
CA PRO A 424 6.18 2.94 21.39
C PRO A 424 6.07 1.96 20.21
N LYS A 425 7.06 2.00 19.33
CA LYS A 425 7.31 0.98 18.30
C LYS A 425 7.90 -0.28 18.95
N GLY A 426 7.75 -1.44 18.31
CA GLY A 426 8.28 -2.70 18.81
C GLY A 426 7.47 -3.33 19.96
N ILE A 427 6.22 -2.88 20.17
CA ILE A 427 5.29 -3.50 21.09
C ILE A 427 3.88 -3.56 20.51
N GLY A 428 3.17 -4.63 20.86
CA GLY A 428 1.77 -4.83 20.55
C GLY A 428 1.12 -5.76 21.55
N ALA A 429 -0.14 -6.07 21.26
CA ALA A 429 -0.89 -7.04 22.03
C ALA A 429 -1.76 -7.90 21.09
N ALA A 430 -2.16 -9.06 21.59
CA ALA A 430 -3.14 -9.93 21.01
C ALA A 430 -4.19 -10.22 22.07
N TYR A 431 -5.46 -9.91 21.78
CA TYR A 431 -6.57 -10.41 22.58
C TYR A 431 -6.90 -11.83 22.12
N ILE A 432 -7.06 -12.73 23.08
CA ILE A 432 -7.37 -14.14 22.85
C ILE A 432 -8.47 -14.54 23.82
N ARG A 433 -9.67 -14.72 23.30
CA ARG A 433 -10.86 -15.04 24.09
C ARG A 433 -10.68 -16.31 24.91
N ARG A 434 -10.88 -16.20 26.22
CA ARG A 434 -10.82 -17.35 27.14
C ARG A 434 -12.16 -18.06 27.32
N ARG A 435 -13.28 -17.38 27.08
CA ARG A 435 -14.64 -17.95 27.18
C ARG A 435 -15.54 -17.45 26.04
N PRO A 436 -16.06 -18.36 25.19
CA PRO A 436 -15.58 -19.74 24.97
C PRO A 436 -14.06 -19.78 24.68
N ARG A 437 -13.39 -20.86 25.09
CA ARG A 437 -11.92 -20.93 25.04
C ARG A 437 -11.42 -21.12 23.62
N VAL A 438 -10.65 -20.15 23.14
CA VAL A 438 -9.86 -20.26 21.91
C VAL A 438 -8.53 -20.95 22.22
N ARG A 439 -8.05 -21.79 21.30
CA ARG A 439 -6.75 -22.46 21.42
C ARG A 439 -5.93 -22.21 20.15
N LEU A 440 -4.64 -22.03 20.35
CA LEU A 440 -3.66 -21.80 19.30
C LEU A 440 -2.36 -22.52 19.63
N GLU A 441 -1.64 -22.93 18.58
CA GLU A 441 -0.27 -23.42 18.68
C GLU A 441 0.70 -22.22 18.75
N PRO A 442 1.57 -22.14 19.77
CA PRO A 442 2.56 -21.07 19.87
C PRO A 442 3.56 -21.11 18.71
N ILE A 443 3.89 -19.96 18.14
CA ILE A 443 4.92 -19.86 17.08
C ILE A 443 6.33 -19.59 17.64
N LEU A 444 6.43 -19.12 18.89
CA LEU A 444 7.69 -18.83 19.57
C LEU A 444 7.89 -19.79 20.75
N SER A 445 8.90 -20.65 20.64
CA SER A 445 9.31 -21.59 21.68
C SER A 445 10.15 -20.93 22.77
N GLY A 446 10.03 -21.40 24.01
CA GLY A 446 10.80 -20.89 25.15
C GLY A 446 10.13 -21.20 26.49
N GLY A 447 10.48 -20.44 27.54
CA GLY A 447 10.12 -20.71 28.94
C GLY A 447 8.63 -20.60 29.31
N GLY A 448 7.72 -20.53 28.34
CA GLY A 448 6.28 -20.57 28.59
C GLY A 448 5.69 -19.26 29.13
N GLN A 449 6.37 -18.13 28.92
CA GLN A 449 5.81 -16.80 29.20
C GLN A 449 4.51 -16.57 28.42
N GLU A 450 3.73 -15.57 28.86
CA GLU A 450 2.43 -15.26 28.26
C GLU A 450 1.54 -16.52 28.13
N ARG A 451 1.56 -17.36 29.17
CA ARG A 451 0.77 -18.60 29.30
C ARG A 451 1.10 -19.66 28.26
N GLY A 452 2.36 -19.69 27.85
CA GLY A 452 2.84 -20.61 26.82
C GLY A 452 2.52 -20.17 25.40
N LEU A 453 1.83 -19.05 25.18
CA LEU A 453 1.45 -18.60 23.84
C LEU A 453 2.53 -17.75 23.17
N ARG A 454 3.30 -17.00 23.95
CA ARG A 454 4.36 -16.11 23.46
C ARG A 454 5.53 -16.11 24.44
N SER A 455 6.50 -16.99 24.20
CA SER A 455 7.70 -17.06 25.03
C SER A 455 8.63 -15.86 24.84
N GLY A 456 9.46 -15.59 25.86
CA GLY A 456 10.44 -14.50 25.86
C GLY A 456 10.21 -13.50 26.99
N THR A 457 11.26 -12.76 27.36
CA THR A 457 11.17 -11.70 28.36
C THR A 457 10.16 -10.64 27.92
N VAL A 458 9.28 -10.24 28.83
CA VAL A 458 8.30 -9.18 28.56
C VAL A 458 9.00 -7.83 28.77
N PRO A 459 9.06 -6.95 27.76
CA PRO A 459 9.80 -5.68 27.88
C PRO A 459 8.98 -4.65 28.66
N SER A 460 9.14 -4.63 30.00
CA SER A 460 8.31 -3.83 30.92
C SER A 460 8.13 -2.38 30.49
N SER A 461 9.19 -1.67 30.11
CA SER A 461 9.12 -0.28 29.68
C SER A 461 8.23 -0.08 28.44
N LEU A 462 8.32 -0.96 27.45
CA LEU A 462 7.49 -0.89 26.25
C LEU A 462 6.03 -1.25 26.55
N VAL A 463 5.79 -2.22 27.42
CA VAL A 463 4.43 -2.61 27.83
C VAL A 463 3.76 -1.50 28.62
N VAL A 464 4.47 -0.86 29.55
CA VAL A 464 3.99 0.33 30.26
C VAL A 464 3.63 1.44 29.27
N GLY A 465 4.48 1.67 28.27
CA GLY A 465 4.18 2.63 27.20
C GLY A 465 2.92 2.29 26.40
N LEU A 466 2.72 1.02 26.05
CA LEU A 466 1.50 0.54 25.39
C LEU A 466 0.26 0.73 26.28
N GLY A 467 0.36 0.40 27.57
CA GLY A 467 -0.73 0.53 28.54
C GLY A 467 -1.13 1.99 28.75
N GLU A 468 -0.16 2.90 28.90
CA GLU A 468 -0.45 4.33 29.02
C GLU A 468 -1.07 4.90 27.74
N ALA A 469 -0.57 4.49 26.57
CA ALA A 469 -1.15 4.87 25.29
C ALA A 469 -2.61 4.40 25.18
N ALA A 470 -2.91 3.17 25.61
CA ALA A 470 -4.27 2.64 25.63
C ALA A 470 -5.18 3.40 26.61
N ARG A 471 -4.68 3.73 27.80
CA ARG A 471 -5.40 4.52 28.81
C ARG A 471 -5.76 5.91 28.29
N LEU A 472 -4.80 6.61 27.67
CA LEU A 472 -5.00 7.92 27.07
C LEU A 472 -5.96 7.86 25.89
N ALA A 473 -5.81 6.85 25.03
CA ALA A 473 -6.73 6.64 23.91
C ALA A 473 -8.17 6.44 24.41
N LYS A 474 -8.41 5.65 25.47
CA LYS A 474 -9.75 5.48 26.04
C LYS A 474 -10.36 6.80 26.53
N LEU A 475 -9.54 7.67 27.12
CA LEU A 475 -9.97 8.97 27.64
C LEU A 475 -10.26 9.99 26.53
N GLU A 476 -9.40 10.04 25.51
CA GLU A 476 -9.39 11.14 24.52
C GLU A 476 -10.08 10.77 23.20
N MET A 477 -10.36 9.48 22.95
CA MET A 477 -10.86 8.98 21.66
C MET A 477 -12.03 9.80 21.11
N LYS A 478 -13.02 10.17 21.94
CA LYS A 478 -14.18 10.95 21.48
C LYS A 478 -13.78 12.36 21.02
N ALA A 479 -12.92 13.03 21.78
CA ALA A 479 -12.45 14.38 21.45
C ALA A 479 -11.51 14.36 20.24
N ASP A 480 -10.58 13.42 20.21
CA ASP A 480 -9.66 13.20 19.09
C ASP A 480 -10.44 12.90 17.80
N HIS A 481 -11.42 12.01 17.84
CA HIS A 481 -12.22 11.65 16.67
C HIS A 481 -13.00 12.85 16.12
N ALA A 482 -13.63 13.66 16.98
CA ALA A 482 -14.36 14.85 16.56
C ALA A 482 -13.45 15.88 15.88
N ARG A 483 -12.27 16.13 16.46
CA ARG A 483 -11.29 17.07 15.91
C ARG A 483 -10.68 16.58 14.60
N ILE A 484 -10.33 15.30 14.53
CA ILE A 484 -9.80 14.67 13.32
C ILE A 484 -10.84 14.70 12.20
N ASN A 485 -12.12 14.47 12.51
CA ASN A 485 -13.22 14.60 11.54
C ASN A 485 -13.31 16.02 10.97
N GLN A 486 -13.23 17.05 11.80
CA GLN A 486 -13.23 18.45 11.34
C GLN A 486 -12.05 18.75 10.41
N LEU A 487 -10.85 18.25 10.73
CA LEU A 487 -9.65 18.41 9.89
C LEU A 487 -9.76 17.65 8.56
N ALA A 488 -10.34 16.45 8.58
CA ALA A 488 -10.55 15.65 7.38
C ALA A 488 -11.56 16.31 6.43
N GLU A 489 -12.68 16.82 6.96
CA GLU A 489 -13.65 17.60 6.19
C GLU A 489 -13.03 18.87 5.62
N ARG A 490 -12.20 19.58 6.39
CA ARG A 490 -11.47 20.75 5.92
C ARG A 490 -10.53 20.42 4.76
N LEU A 491 -9.77 19.32 4.86
CA LEU A 491 -8.90 18.84 3.80
C LEU A 491 -9.69 18.49 2.52
N LEU A 492 -10.76 17.71 2.68
CA LEU A 492 -11.60 17.25 1.57
C LEU A 492 -12.31 18.41 0.86
N ALA A 493 -12.96 19.29 1.62
CA ALA A 493 -13.65 20.46 1.06
C ALA A 493 -12.66 21.38 0.34
N GLY A 494 -11.50 21.66 0.96
CA GLY A 494 -10.49 22.54 0.38
C GLY A 494 -9.91 22.02 -0.94
N ILE A 495 -9.72 20.70 -1.07
CA ILE A 495 -9.23 20.08 -2.32
C ILE A 495 -10.35 20.04 -3.36
N ASN A 496 -11.53 19.51 -3.01
CA ASN A 496 -12.62 19.29 -3.96
C ASN A 496 -13.21 20.59 -4.52
N GLU A 497 -13.11 21.70 -3.80
CA GLU A 497 -13.55 23.02 -4.30
C GLU A 497 -12.73 23.52 -5.49
N LYS A 498 -11.44 23.15 -5.57
CA LYS A 498 -10.47 23.77 -6.48
C LYS A 498 -9.75 22.79 -7.42
N VAL A 499 -9.91 21.49 -7.19
CA VAL A 499 -9.25 20.44 -7.98
C VAL A 499 -10.32 19.51 -8.55
N GLU A 500 -10.48 19.54 -9.87
CA GLU A 500 -11.40 18.66 -10.57
C GLU A 500 -10.87 17.23 -10.68
N HIS A 501 -11.74 16.26 -10.97
CA HIS A 501 -11.36 14.86 -11.19
C HIS A 501 -10.53 14.24 -10.06
N VAL A 502 -10.93 14.51 -8.81
CA VAL A 502 -10.40 13.87 -7.60
C VAL A 502 -11.37 12.78 -7.15
N ILE A 503 -10.83 11.58 -6.90
CA ILE A 503 -11.63 10.41 -6.50
C ILE A 503 -11.23 10.01 -5.09
N ARG A 504 -12.19 9.92 -4.17
CA ARG A 504 -11.96 9.34 -2.85
C ARG A 504 -11.99 7.82 -2.94
N ASN A 505 -10.91 7.18 -2.50
CA ASN A 505 -10.80 5.73 -2.45
C ASN A 505 -11.31 5.21 -1.11
N GLY A 506 -12.33 4.34 -1.17
CA GLY A 506 -12.98 3.76 0.00
C GLY A 506 -14.28 4.47 0.40
N ASP A 507 -14.91 3.95 1.45
CA ASP A 507 -16.21 4.41 1.94
C ASP A 507 -16.16 5.82 2.57
N VAL A 508 -17.22 6.59 2.34
CA VAL A 508 -17.39 7.94 2.90
C VAL A 508 -17.51 7.93 4.43
N ASN A 509 -18.04 6.84 4.99
CA ASN A 509 -18.17 6.60 6.44
C ASN A 509 -16.96 5.88 7.03
N GLY A 510 -15.84 5.84 6.30
CA GLY A 510 -14.56 5.34 6.79
C GLY A 510 -14.00 6.16 7.97
N TYR A 511 -12.90 5.69 8.55
CA TYR A 511 -12.19 6.40 9.61
C TYR A 511 -11.64 7.74 9.09
N PRO A 512 -12.05 8.90 9.67
CA PRO A 512 -11.73 10.21 9.12
C PRO A 512 -10.23 10.54 9.13
N GLY A 513 -9.45 9.93 10.03
CA GLY A 513 -8.02 10.17 10.08
C GLY A 513 -7.21 9.49 8.99
N CYS A 514 -7.84 8.74 8.07
CA CYS A 514 -7.21 8.12 6.92
C CYS A 514 -7.99 8.50 5.65
N VAL A 515 -7.53 9.54 4.95
CA VAL A 515 -8.15 10.00 3.71
C VAL A 515 -7.29 9.55 2.54
N ASN A 516 -7.87 8.85 1.56
CA ASN A 516 -7.15 8.40 0.37
C ASN A 516 -7.80 8.99 -0.88
N LEU A 517 -7.03 9.73 -1.67
CA LEU A 517 -7.50 10.45 -2.86
C LEU A 517 -6.65 10.10 -4.08
N SER A 518 -7.28 9.76 -5.19
CA SER A 518 -6.65 9.65 -6.51
C SER A 518 -6.86 10.93 -7.30
N PHE A 519 -5.78 11.44 -7.89
CA PHE A 519 -5.79 12.64 -8.73
C PHE A 519 -5.66 12.22 -10.19
N ALA A 520 -6.75 12.31 -10.95
CA ALA A 520 -6.70 11.93 -12.37
C ALA A 520 -5.80 12.88 -13.17
N TYR A 521 -5.20 12.35 -14.24
CA TYR A 521 -4.35 13.07 -15.20
C TYR A 521 -3.04 13.63 -14.64
N VAL A 522 -2.63 13.13 -13.46
CA VAL A 522 -1.37 13.49 -12.80
C VAL A 522 -0.54 12.22 -12.63
N GLU A 523 0.77 12.32 -12.91
CA GLU A 523 1.70 11.24 -12.62
C GLU A 523 2.04 11.20 -11.12
N GLY A 524 1.84 10.04 -10.48
CA GLY A 524 1.96 9.88 -9.03
C GLY A 524 3.34 10.15 -8.44
N GLU A 525 4.42 9.76 -9.13
CA GLU A 525 5.80 9.99 -8.64
C GLU A 525 6.12 11.49 -8.63
N SER A 526 5.81 12.18 -9.73
CA SER A 526 5.93 13.63 -9.83
C SER A 526 5.12 14.35 -8.75
N LEU A 527 3.91 13.86 -8.44
CA LEU A 527 3.08 14.39 -7.36
C LEU A 527 3.76 14.24 -5.99
N LEU A 528 4.29 13.06 -5.66
CA LEU A 528 4.97 12.82 -4.39
C LEU A 528 6.27 13.63 -4.27
N MET A 529 7.04 13.74 -5.36
CA MET A 529 8.28 14.52 -5.42
C MET A 529 8.04 16.02 -5.25
N ALA A 530 6.93 16.54 -5.79
CA ALA A 530 6.57 17.94 -5.68
C ALA A 530 6.08 18.32 -4.26
N LEU A 531 5.57 17.34 -3.49
CA LEU A 531 5.10 17.50 -2.10
C LEU A 531 6.18 17.20 -1.05
N LYS A 532 7.46 17.43 -1.35
CA LYS A 532 8.61 17.08 -0.47
C LYS A 532 8.60 17.71 0.94
N ASP A 533 7.83 18.77 1.13
CA ASP A 533 7.62 19.49 2.38
C ASP A 533 6.45 18.91 3.21
N VAL A 534 5.79 17.86 2.71
CA VAL A 534 4.74 17.10 3.38
C VAL A 534 5.08 15.61 3.35
N ALA A 535 5.20 14.99 4.52
CA ALA A 535 5.39 13.55 4.62
C ALA A 535 4.03 12.83 4.42
N LEU A 536 3.89 12.16 3.28
CA LEU A 536 2.70 11.44 2.81
C LEU A 536 3.10 10.06 2.25
N SER A 537 2.10 9.23 1.91
CA SER A 537 2.31 7.93 1.28
C SER A 537 1.38 7.76 0.06
N SER A 538 1.85 7.12 -1.02
CA SER A 538 1.06 6.84 -2.23
C SER A 538 0.32 5.49 -2.20
N GLY A 539 0.06 4.91 -1.02
CA GLY A 539 -0.71 3.67 -0.88
C GLY A 539 0.03 2.38 -1.24
N SER A 540 1.27 2.42 -1.74
CA SER A 540 2.12 1.21 -1.81
C SER A 540 2.55 0.82 -0.39
N ALA A 541 1.75 -0.03 0.26
CA ALA A 541 1.98 -0.48 1.64
C ALA A 541 3.43 -0.85 1.92
N CYS A 542 4.14 -0.10 2.77
CA CYS A 542 5.35 -0.48 3.53
C CYS A 542 6.50 -1.22 2.78
N THR A 543 6.44 -1.38 1.47
CA THR A 543 7.44 -2.00 0.63
C THR A 543 8.18 -0.88 -0.06
N SER A 544 9.23 -0.39 0.58
CA SER A 544 10.16 0.61 0.06
C SER A 544 10.92 0.17 -1.21
N ALA A 545 10.53 -0.94 -1.85
CA ALA A 545 11.32 -1.64 -2.86
C ALA A 545 10.55 -2.04 -4.14
N SER A 546 9.20 -1.97 -4.19
CA SER A 546 8.44 -2.32 -5.39
C SER A 546 7.55 -1.18 -5.84
N LEU A 547 7.75 -0.73 -7.08
CA LEU A 547 6.96 0.30 -7.78
C LEU A 547 5.54 -0.17 -8.14
N GLU A 548 5.06 -1.30 -7.58
CA GLU A 548 3.76 -1.84 -7.94
C GLU A 548 2.61 -0.99 -7.39
N PRO A 549 1.53 -0.81 -8.16
CA PRO A 549 0.33 -0.11 -7.69
C PRO A 549 -0.27 -0.83 -6.48
N SER A 550 -0.89 -0.05 -5.59
CA SER A 550 -1.54 -0.58 -4.38
C SER A 550 -2.43 -1.77 -4.72
N TYR A 551 -2.16 -2.92 -4.09
CA TYR A 551 -3.01 -4.10 -4.23
C TYR A 551 -4.40 -3.88 -3.62
N VAL A 552 -4.51 -2.97 -2.64
CA VAL A 552 -5.80 -2.58 -2.06
C VAL A 552 -6.60 -1.80 -3.08
N LEU A 553 -6.03 -0.77 -3.71
CA LEU A 553 -6.75 0.02 -4.72
C LEU A 553 -7.14 -0.83 -5.94
N ARG A 554 -6.27 -1.75 -6.37
CA ARG A 554 -6.62 -2.74 -7.41
C ARG A 554 -7.80 -3.63 -6.98
N ALA A 555 -7.85 -4.07 -5.72
CA ALA A 555 -8.98 -4.85 -5.20
C ALA A 555 -10.29 -4.06 -5.11
N LEU A 556 -10.22 -2.72 -5.01
CA LEU A 556 -11.39 -1.83 -5.13
C LEU A 556 -11.83 -1.62 -6.60
N GLY A 557 -11.06 -2.11 -7.57
CA GLY A 557 -11.32 -1.94 -8.99
C GLY A 557 -10.80 -0.61 -9.57
N ALA A 558 -9.89 0.07 -8.86
CA ALA A 558 -9.24 1.27 -9.40
C ALA A 558 -8.39 0.91 -10.63
N ALA A 559 -8.47 1.76 -11.67
CA ALA A 559 -7.59 1.67 -12.82
C ALA A 559 -6.13 1.87 -12.38
N GLU A 560 -5.19 1.24 -13.10
CA GLU A 560 -3.78 1.19 -12.70
C GLU A 560 -3.15 2.58 -12.61
N ASP A 561 -3.47 3.46 -13.55
CA ASP A 561 -3.07 4.87 -13.57
C ASP A 561 -3.58 5.65 -12.34
N LEU A 562 -4.86 5.48 -11.97
CA LEU A 562 -5.45 6.10 -10.78
C LEU A 562 -4.89 5.55 -9.46
N ALA A 563 -4.48 4.28 -9.44
CA ALA A 563 -3.83 3.69 -8.28
C ALA A 563 -2.43 4.30 -8.06
N HIS A 564 -1.70 4.60 -9.14
CA HIS A 564 -0.40 5.27 -9.08
C HIS A 564 -0.52 6.74 -8.66
N SER A 565 -1.57 7.44 -9.08
CA SER A 565 -1.81 8.86 -8.73
C SER A 565 -2.58 9.06 -7.42
N SER A 566 -2.54 8.07 -6.52
CA SER A 566 -3.21 8.12 -5.22
C SER A 566 -2.30 8.63 -4.11
N LEU A 567 -2.88 9.38 -3.17
CA LEU A 567 -2.24 9.86 -1.95
C LEU A 567 -3.08 9.48 -0.73
N ARG A 568 -2.41 8.98 0.31
CA ARG A 568 -2.97 8.75 1.63
C ARG A 568 -2.52 9.85 2.59
N PHE A 569 -3.50 10.56 3.13
CA PHE A 569 -3.36 11.57 4.17
C PHE A 569 -3.74 10.97 5.52
N GLY A 570 -2.77 10.91 6.41
CA GLY A 570 -2.93 10.46 7.79
C GLY A 570 -3.00 11.60 8.79
N ILE A 571 -4.19 11.81 9.34
CA ILE A 571 -4.49 12.90 10.28
C ILE A 571 -4.64 12.33 11.70
N GLY A 572 -4.15 13.06 12.70
CA GLY A 572 -4.27 12.63 14.09
C GLY A 572 -4.01 13.74 15.10
N ARG A 573 -3.67 13.35 16.33
CA ARG A 573 -3.77 14.17 17.56
C ARG A 573 -3.04 15.49 17.48
N PHE A 574 -1.88 15.52 16.83
CA PHE A 574 -1.03 16.71 16.77
C PHE A 574 -1.15 17.49 15.45
N THR A 575 -1.92 16.99 14.48
CA THR A 575 -2.17 17.71 13.22
C THR A 575 -3.01 18.96 13.50
N THR A 576 -2.65 20.09 12.89
CA THR A 576 -3.30 21.39 13.11
C THR A 576 -4.07 21.88 11.89
N GLU A 577 -5.01 22.80 12.07
CA GLU A 577 -5.75 23.43 10.96
C GLU A 577 -4.80 24.16 9.99
N ALA A 578 -3.78 24.83 10.52
CA ALA A 578 -2.78 25.55 9.72
C ALA A 578 -1.96 24.59 8.83
N GLU A 579 -1.62 23.40 9.34
CA GLU A 579 -0.97 22.37 8.53
C GLU A 579 -1.89 21.86 7.42
N ILE A 580 -3.18 21.63 7.71
CA ILE A 580 -4.16 21.22 6.70
C ILE A 580 -4.31 22.30 5.62
N ASP A 581 -4.43 23.58 6.01
CA ASP A 581 -4.54 24.70 5.06
C ASP A 581 -3.33 24.83 4.15
N TYR A 582 -2.13 24.68 4.73
CA TYR A 582 -0.90 24.67 3.96
C TYR A 582 -0.90 23.53 2.93
N VAL A 583 -1.25 22.32 3.37
CA VAL A 583 -1.27 21.12 2.52
C VAL A 583 -2.31 21.24 1.41
N VAL A 584 -3.52 21.72 1.70
CA VAL A 584 -4.57 21.98 0.70
C VAL A 584 -4.03 22.90 -0.39
N ASN A 585 -3.49 24.06 -0.02
CA ASN A 585 -2.95 25.04 -0.98
C ASN A 585 -1.80 24.44 -1.80
N LYS A 586 -0.93 23.65 -1.16
CA LYS A 586 0.19 23.02 -1.83
C LYS A 586 -0.25 21.95 -2.84
N ILE A 587 -1.25 21.15 -2.50
CA ILE A 587 -1.84 20.17 -3.42
C ILE A 587 -2.44 20.87 -4.63
N ILE A 588 -3.23 21.93 -4.42
CA ILE A 588 -3.85 22.68 -5.52
C ILE A 588 -2.80 23.20 -6.49
N GLU A 589 -1.78 23.90 -5.99
CA GLU A 589 -0.66 24.43 -6.78
C GLU A 589 0.04 23.31 -7.56
N THR A 590 0.33 22.20 -6.88
CA THR A 590 1.09 21.08 -7.44
C THR A 590 0.30 20.33 -8.51
N VAL A 591 -0.96 20.01 -8.25
CA VAL A 591 -1.82 19.29 -9.18
C VAL A 591 -2.08 20.12 -10.42
N GLN A 592 -2.35 21.42 -10.29
CA GLN A 592 -2.53 22.33 -11.43
C GLN A 592 -1.26 22.36 -12.29
N LYS A 593 -0.10 22.60 -11.67
CA LYS A 593 1.18 22.62 -12.39
C LYS A 593 1.49 21.31 -13.11
N LEU A 594 1.20 20.16 -12.50
CA LEU A 594 1.42 18.86 -13.13
C LEU A 594 0.44 18.60 -14.27
N ARG A 595 -0.81 19.06 -14.14
CA ARG A 595 -1.81 19.00 -15.20
C ARG A 595 -1.48 19.89 -16.39
N ASP A 596 -0.94 21.09 -16.16
CA ASP A 596 -0.48 21.99 -17.23
C ASP A 596 0.65 21.39 -18.08
N MET A 597 1.38 20.40 -17.55
CA MET A 597 2.44 19.67 -18.27
C MET A 597 1.97 18.30 -18.78
N SER A 598 0.72 17.91 -18.53
CA SER A 598 0.19 16.57 -18.80
C SER A 598 -0.54 16.56 -20.15
N PRO A 599 -0.03 15.82 -21.17
CA PRO A 599 -0.74 15.68 -22.44
C PRO A 599 -2.13 15.06 -22.28
N LEU A 600 -2.33 14.23 -21.25
CA LEU A 600 -3.63 13.64 -20.93
C LEU A 600 -4.64 14.69 -20.45
N TRP A 601 -4.16 15.75 -19.79
CA TRP A 601 -5.01 16.85 -19.34
C TRP A 601 -5.39 17.78 -20.50
N GLU A 602 -4.46 18.10 -21.39
CA GLU A 602 -4.73 18.85 -22.63
C GLU A 602 -5.84 18.15 -23.46
N MET A 603 -5.75 16.83 -23.62
CA MET A 603 -6.77 16.05 -24.33
C MET A 603 -8.17 16.09 -23.69
N VAL A 604 -8.25 16.28 -22.36
CA VAL A 604 -9.53 16.43 -21.64
C VAL A 604 -10.09 17.85 -21.80
N GLN A 605 -9.22 18.87 -21.82
CA GLN A 605 -9.61 20.26 -22.00
C GLN A 605 -10.05 20.57 -23.45
N GLU A 606 -9.40 19.97 -24.45
CA GLU A 606 -9.73 20.11 -25.88
C GLU A 606 -10.95 19.26 -26.33
N GLY A 607 -11.60 18.59 -25.37
CA GLY A 607 -12.47 17.45 -25.65
C GLY A 607 -13.95 17.74 -25.95
N LEU A 608 -14.59 16.93 -26.80
CA LEU A 608 -16.05 16.77 -26.85
C LEU A 608 -16.63 16.46 -25.45
N PRO A 609 -17.77 17.03 -25.05
CA PRO A 609 -18.39 16.81 -23.74
C PRO A 609 -18.70 15.33 -23.50
N HIS A 610 -18.59 14.88 -22.24
CA HIS A 610 -18.78 13.45 -21.87
C HIS A 610 -20.19 12.90 -22.17
N GLU A 611 -21.16 13.79 -22.44
CA GLU A 611 -22.56 13.44 -22.72
C GLU A 611 -22.81 13.08 -24.20
N VAL A 612 -21.85 13.35 -25.09
CA VAL A 612 -21.99 13.11 -26.53
C VAL A 612 -21.97 11.62 -26.82
N ARG A 613 -23.06 11.11 -27.41
CA ARG A 613 -23.19 9.69 -27.80
C ARG A 613 -22.81 9.46 -29.26
N THR A 614 -22.38 8.25 -29.58
CA THR A 614 -22.04 7.81 -30.95
C THR A 614 -23.16 8.15 -31.96
N GLU A 615 -24.42 8.00 -31.55
CA GLU A 615 -25.59 8.30 -32.38
C GLU A 615 -25.70 9.77 -32.78
N GLU A 616 -25.23 10.70 -31.94
CA GLU A 616 -25.27 12.14 -32.19
C GLU A 616 -24.18 12.55 -33.18
N ILE A 617 -23.00 11.93 -33.08
CA ILE A 617 -21.92 12.09 -34.05
C ILE A 617 -22.31 11.48 -35.41
N MET A 618 -22.90 10.29 -35.42
CA MET A 618 -23.38 9.66 -36.66
C MET A 618 -24.46 10.49 -37.36
N LYS A 619 -25.43 11.05 -36.61
CA LYS A 619 -26.46 11.94 -37.17
C LYS A 619 -25.89 13.23 -37.74
N PHE A 620 -24.81 13.73 -37.16
CA PHE A 620 -24.18 14.96 -37.62
C PHE A 620 -23.50 14.80 -38.99
N PHE A 621 -22.99 13.61 -39.29
CA PHE A 621 -22.42 13.26 -40.61
C PHE A 621 -23.40 12.56 -41.56
N ASP A 622 -24.68 12.49 -41.20
CA ASP A 622 -25.70 11.83 -42.02
C ASP A 622 -25.85 12.55 -43.37
N GLY A 623 -25.88 11.76 -44.46
CA GLY A 623 -25.98 12.25 -45.83
C GLY A 623 -24.67 12.54 -46.59
N TYR A 624 -23.49 12.35 -45.98
CA TYR A 624 -22.18 12.63 -46.62
C TYR A 624 -21.34 11.39 -46.94
N GLY A 625 -21.86 10.20 -46.68
CA GLY A 625 -21.19 8.93 -46.95
C GLY A 625 -21.68 7.83 -46.02
N ARG A 626 -21.34 6.57 -46.30
CA ARG A 626 -21.65 5.45 -45.40
C ARG A 626 -20.58 5.37 -44.30
N ILE A 627 -20.98 5.51 -43.05
CA ILE A 627 -20.12 5.33 -41.88
C ILE A 627 -19.94 3.83 -41.61
N VAL A 628 -18.69 3.38 -41.52
CA VAL A 628 -18.28 1.99 -41.28
C VAL A 628 -18.09 1.71 -39.79
N ASP A 629 -17.46 2.65 -39.08
CA ASP A 629 -17.25 2.58 -37.64
C ASP A 629 -17.32 4.00 -37.06
N CYS A 630 -17.85 4.13 -35.84
CA CYS A 630 -17.79 5.38 -35.10
C CYS A 630 -17.53 5.08 -33.63
N ARG A 631 -16.44 5.64 -33.10
CA ARG A 631 -16.04 5.46 -31.72
C ARG A 631 -15.92 6.82 -31.05
N VAL A 632 -16.74 7.04 -30.04
CA VAL A 632 -16.62 8.20 -29.16
C VAL A 632 -15.74 7.80 -27.99
N MET A 633 -14.65 8.53 -27.83
CA MET A 633 -13.78 8.48 -26.67
C MET A 633 -13.97 9.78 -25.88
N THR A 634 -13.58 9.79 -24.61
CA THR A 634 -13.64 10.99 -23.78
C THR A 634 -12.84 12.10 -24.45
N GLY A 635 -13.54 13.11 -24.97
CA GLY A 635 -12.94 14.26 -25.64
C GLY A 635 -12.83 14.21 -27.17
N PHE A 636 -13.04 13.08 -27.84
CA PHE A 636 -12.99 13.06 -29.32
C PHE A 636 -13.73 11.87 -29.93
N GLY A 637 -14.21 12.04 -31.16
CA GLY A 637 -14.83 10.98 -31.95
C GLY A 637 -13.96 10.58 -33.13
N PHE A 638 -13.80 9.27 -33.36
CA PHE A 638 -13.31 8.74 -34.63
C PHE A 638 -14.48 8.29 -35.48
N VAL A 639 -14.50 8.70 -36.75
CA VAL A 639 -15.49 8.27 -37.73
C VAL A 639 -14.76 7.71 -38.95
N GLU A 640 -15.01 6.44 -39.26
CA GLU A 640 -14.47 5.76 -40.44
C GLU A 640 -15.54 5.75 -41.53
N PHE A 641 -15.20 6.28 -42.71
CA PHE A 641 -16.09 6.30 -43.87
C PHE A 641 -15.70 5.20 -44.86
N GLU A 642 -16.70 4.63 -45.56
CA GLU A 642 -16.50 3.54 -46.53
C GLU A 642 -15.60 3.98 -47.71
N SER A 643 -15.61 5.28 -48.05
CA SER A 643 -14.90 5.89 -49.16
C SER A 643 -13.96 7.00 -48.67
N SER A 644 -12.72 7.00 -49.17
CA SER A 644 -11.74 8.07 -48.89
C SER A 644 -12.18 9.44 -49.39
N ARG A 645 -13.00 9.47 -50.45
CA ARG A 645 -13.58 10.71 -50.99
C ARG A 645 -14.61 11.32 -50.04
N ASP A 646 -15.36 10.48 -49.33
CA ASP A 646 -16.37 10.92 -48.36
C ASP A 646 -15.67 11.51 -47.12
N ALA A 647 -14.58 10.89 -46.68
CA ALA A 647 -13.71 11.42 -45.62
C ALA A 647 -13.09 12.77 -46.01
N GLU A 648 -12.63 12.93 -47.26
CA GLU A 648 -12.12 14.20 -47.80
C GLU A 648 -13.17 15.31 -47.81
N GLU A 649 -14.37 15.01 -48.29
CA GLU A 649 -15.48 15.96 -48.30
C GLU A 649 -15.95 16.32 -46.88
N VAL A 650 -15.88 15.38 -45.94
CA VAL A 650 -16.22 15.63 -44.54
C VAL A 650 -15.19 16.55 -43.87
N VAL A 651 -13.89 16.30 -44.01
CA VAL A 651 -12.84 17.17 -43.47
C VAL A 651 -12.93 18.58 -44.06
N ALA A 652 -13.17 18.71 -45.37
CA ALA A 652 -13.28 20.00 -46.03
C ALA A 652 -14.53 20.80 -45.63
N ASN A 653 -15.67 20.13 -45.42
CA ASN A 653 -16.97 20.80 -45.24
C ASN A 653 -17.47 20.83 -43.79
N PHE A 654 -16.89 20.06 -42.87
CA PHE A 654 -17.34 19.99 -41.48
C PHE A 654 -16.37 20.54 -40.46
N ASN A 655 -15.12 20.82 -40.86
CA ASN A 655 -14.20 21.57 -40.01
C ASN A 655 -14.75 22.99 -39.77
N GLY A 656 -14.91 23.39 -38.50
CA GLY A 656 -15.47 24.66 -38.07
C GLY A 656 -17.00 24.72 -38.03
N LYS A 657 -17.73 23.64 -38.34
CA LYS A 657 -19.21 23.64 -38.22
C LYS A 657 -19.66 23.60 -36.77
N ASN A 658 -20.84 24.14 -36.50
CA ASN A 658 -21.43 24.09 -35.16
C ASN A 658 -22.04 22.70 -34.91
N PHE A 659 -21.60 22.06 -33.82
CA PHE A 659 -22.15 20.82 -33.30
C PHE A 659 -22.48 21.01 -31.81
N LEU A 660 -23.74 20.80 -31.44
CA LEU A 660 -24.24 20.96 -30.06
C LEU A 660 -23.94 22.33 -29.41
N GLY A 661 -23.86 23.40 -30.21
CA GLY A 661 -23.68 24.77 -29.72
C GLY A 661 -22.27 25.33 -29.90
N SER A 662 -21.27 24.49 -30.16
CA SER A 662 -19.86 24.89 -30.30
C SER A 662 -19.31 24.50 -31.67
N ALA A 663 -18.36 25.28 -32.21
CA ALA A 663 -17.68 24.88 -33.44
C ALA A 663 -16.76 23.68 -33.18
N ILE A 664 -16.71 22.73 -34.11
CA ILE A 664 -15.86 21.54 -34.01
C ILE A 664 -14.66 21.62 -34.96
N VAL A 665 -13.55 20.98 -34.57
CA VAL A 665 -12.43 20.66 -35.46
C VAL A 665 -12.66 19.28 -36.05
N VAL A 666 -12.57 19.19 -37.37
CA VAL A 666 -12.63 17.92 -38.10
C VAL A 666 -11.35 17.78 -38.91
N GLU A 667 -10.50 16.82 -38.55
CA GLU A 667 -9.19 16.61 -39.16
C GLU A 667 -8.97 15.13 -39.49
N TYR A 668 -8.06 14.82 -40.42
CA TYR A 668 -7.64 13.43 -40.60
C TYR A 668 -6.97 12.93 -39.32
N ALA A 669 -7.29 11.70 -38.92
CA ALA A 669 -6.58 11.09 -37.81
C ALA A 669 -5.10 10.94 -38.18
N LYS A 670 -4.19 11.53 -37.38
CA LYS A 670 -2.75 11.29 -37.52
C LYS A 670 -2.50 9.80 -37.33
N GLU A 671 -1.81 9.16 -38.28
CA GLU A 671 -1.57 7.71 -38.28
C GLU A 671 -1.00 7.21 -36.94
N GLY A 672 -1.87 6.68 -36.10
CA GLY A 672 -1.54 5.98 -34.87
C GLY A 672 -1.79 4.50 -35.06
N ARG A 673 -0.70 3.72 -35.21
CA ARG A 673 -0.59 2.25 -35.11
C ARG A 673 -1.92 1.49 -35.15
N SER A 674 -2.32 1.05 -36.35
CA SER A 674 -3.16 -0.14 -36.49
C SER A 674 -2.45 -1.31 -35.80
N ARG A 675 -3.04 -1.87 -34.73
CA ARG A 675 -2.59 -3.15 -34.16
C ARG A 675 -2.75 -4.26 -35.21
N PRO A 676 -1.89 -5.29 -35.24
CA PRO A 676 -2.16 -6.49 -36.02
C PRO A 676 -3.41 -7.19 -35.48
N ARG A 677 -4.30 -7.65 -36.38
CA ARG A 677 -5.38 -8.57 -36.02
C ARG A 677 -4.78 -9.92 -35.58
N ASP A 678 -5.36 -10.48 -34.52
CA ASP A 678 -5.14 -11.84 -34.01
C ASP A 678 -5.39 -12.89 -35.12
N PRO A 679 -4.48 -13.84 -35.39
CA PRO A 679 -4.62 -14.80 -36.50
C PRO A 679 -5.49 -16.03 -36.17
N TYR A 680 -6.16 -16.11 -35.01
CA TYR A 680 -7.03 -17.25 -34.68
C TYR A 680 -8.50 -16.85 -34.60
N ASP A 681 -9.12 -16.58 -35.75
CA ASP A 681 -10.56 -16.86 -35.92
C ASP A 681 -10.86 -17.32 -37.35
N ASP A 682 -11.25 -18.59 -37.41
CA ASP A 682 -12.01 -19.31 -38.43
C ASP A 682 -11.58 -19.36 -39.91
N ARG A 683 -11.09 -20.57 -40.25
CA ARG A 683 -11.46 -21.42 -41.41
C ARG A 683 -10.97 -21.04 -42.80
N GLY A 684 -9.98 -21.81 -43.27
CA GLY A 684 -9.77 -22.07 -44.70
C GLY A 684 -8.37 -22.56 -45.05
N ILE A 685 -8.21 -23.88 -45.16
CA ILE A 685 -7.02 -24.53 -45.72
C ILE A 685 -6.88 -24.13 -47.20
N LEU A 686 -5.65 -23.82 -47.64
CA LEU A 686 -5.15 -24.13 -48.99
C LEU A 686 -3.61 -24.19 -48.96
N GLU A 687 -3.08 -25.41 -49.02
CA GLU A 687 -1.69 -25.69 -49.41
C GLU A 687 -1.47 -25.37 -50.90
N TYR A 688 -0.23 -25.00 -51.26
CA TYR A 688 0.57 -25.28 -52.47
C TYR A 688 1.63 -24.16 -52.56
N LEU A 689 2.92 -24.43 -52.29
CA LEU A 689 3.98 -24.96 -53.16
C LEU A 689 4.42 -24.00 -54.29
N ALA A 690 5.71 -23.63 -54.21
CA ALA A 690 6.57 -22.94 -55.19
C ALA A 690 6.73 -21.40 -55.06
N ARG A 691 7.98 -20.97 -55.31
CA ARG A 691 8.56 -19.64 -55.03
C ARG A 691 8.29 -18.61 -56.15
N GLU A 692 7.49 -18.96 -57.16
CA GLU A 692 7.28 -18.15 -58.38
C GLU A 692 5.88 -17.49 -58.47
N ASP A 693 4.90 -17.88 -57.65
CA ASP A 693 3.59 -17.20 -57.62
C ASP A 693 3.57 -15.95 -56.72
N ALA A 694 4.56 -15.79 -55.85
CA ALA A 694 4.72 -14.59 -55.01
C ALA A 694 5.15 -13.35 -55.82
N GLU A 695 5.87 -13.52 -56.93
CA GLU A 695 6.34 -12.39 -57.76
C GLU A 695 5.26 -11.84 -58.70
N ASN A 696 4.25 -12.64 -59.05
CA ASN A 696 3.10 -12.17 -59.82
C ASN A 696 2.00 -11.53 -58.96
N ALA A 697 1.90 -11.87 -57.67
CA ALA A 697 1.02 -11.18 -56.72
C ALA A 697 1.49 -9.74 -56.44
N VAL A 698 2.79 -9.49 -56.46
CA VAL A 698 3.38 -8.16 -56.24
C VAL A 698 3.18 -7.21 -57.44
N LYS A 699 2.96 -7.73 -58.65
CA LYS A 699 2.66 -6.90 -59.84
C LYS A 699 1.19 -6.52 -60.02
N LEU A 700 0.27 -7.15 -59.28
CA LEU A 700 -1.17 -6.87 -59.36
C LEU A 700 -1.70 -5.99 -58.22
N LEU A 701 -0.84 -5.60 -57.27
CA LEU A 701 -1.20 -4.82 -56.09
C LEU A 701 -0.29 -3.61 -55.84
N ASP A 702 0.36 -3.09 -56.89
CA ASP A 702 0.98 -1.76 -56.81
C ASP A 702 -0.07 -0.69 -57.14
N GLY A 703 -0.49 0.06 -56.12
CA GLY A 703 -1.16 1.36 -56.31
C GLY A 703 -2.68 1.48 -56.18
N LYS A 704 -3.39 0.63 -55.41
CA LYS A 704 -4.75 0.97 -54.96
C LYS A 704 -5.04 0.53 -53.53
N ASP A 705 -5.16 1.52 -52.65
CA ASP A 705 -5.81 1.37 -51.34
C ASP A 705 -7.33 1.39 -51.54
N LEU A 706 -8.02 0.41 -50.96
CA LEU A 706 -9.48 0.35 -50.91
C LEU A 706 -9.86 0.31 -49.43
N ARG A 707 -9.95 1.50 -48.81
CA ARG A 707 -10.77 1.89 -47.64
C ARG A 707 -10.49 3.35 -47.26
N GLY A 708 -11.50 4.05 -46.75
CA GLY A 708 -11.40 5.45 -46.33
C GLY A 708 -10.51 5.66 -45.11
N GLN A 709 -9.79 6.79 -45.07
CA GLN A 709 -9.01 7.20 -43.89
C GLN A 709 -9.96 7.65 -42.76
N PRO A 710 -9.69 7.30 -41.49
CA PRO A 710 -10.51 7.73 -40.36
C PRO A 710 -10.36 9.23 -40.09
N VAL A 711 -11.47 9.88 -39.76
CA VAL A 711 -11.55 11.31 -39.46
C VAL A 711 -11.74 11.51 -37.94
N ARG A 712 -11.01 12.47 -37.35
CA ARG A 712 -11.08 12.86 -35.93
C ARG A 712 -11.95 14.11 -35.77
N VAL A 713 -12.77 14.12 -34.71
CA VAL A 713 -13.69 15.22 -34.36
C VAL A 713 -13.46 15.69 -32.92
N ALA A 714 -13.28 17.00 -32.70
CA ALA A 714 -13.08 17.66 -31.39
C ALA A 714 -13.79 19.03 -31.32
N LEU A 715 -13.97 19.66 -30.15
CA LEU A 715 -14.51 21.04 -30.05
C LEU A 715 -13.40 22.09 -30.27
N THR A 716 -13.75 23.31 -30.67
CA THR A 716 -12.84 24.48 -30.74
C THR A 716 -12.88 25.30 -29.44
N GLU A 717 -11.75 25.92 -29.07
CA GLU A 717 -11.66 26.86 -27.95
C GLU A 717 -12.51 28.13 -28.19
N ASP A 718 -13.34 28.48 -27.22
CA ASP A 718 -14.15 29.70 -27.24
C ASP A 718 -13.32 30.90 -26.74
N ASN A 719 -12.71 31.64 -27.67
CA ASN A 719 -11.84 32.77 -27.37
C ASN A 719 -12.69 34.00 -26.98
N SER A 720 -13.14 34.07 -25.72
CA SER A 720 -13.87 35.21 -25.17
C SER A 720 -13.29 35.72 -23.84
N ARG A 721 -12.12 36.36 -23.91
CA ARG A 721 -11.73 37.43 -22.95
C ARG A 721 -11.12 38.61 -23.70
N GLY A 722 -11.82 39.74 -23.65
CA GLY A 722 -11.47 40.96 -24.38
C GLY A 722 -10.23 41.70 -23.86
N GLY A 723 -9.62 42.45 -24.77
CA GLY A 723 -8.58 43.45 -24.53
C GLY A 723 -8.29 44.18 -25.84
N GLY A 724 -8.63 45.47 -25.91
CA GLY A 724 -8.82 46.23 -27.15
C GLY A 724 -7.56 46.78 -27.82
N GLY A 725 -7.76 47.34 -29.02
CA GLY A 725 -6.75 48.20 -29.68
C GLY A 725 -6.84 48.31 -31.20
N GLY A 726 -7.73 49.19 -31.70
CA GLY A 726 -7.42 50.18 -32.75
C GLY A 726 -7.22 49.78 -34.22
N GLY A 727 -7.95 50.49 -35.11
CA GLY A 727 -7.56 50.78 -36.51
C GLY A 727 -8.52 50.20 -37.57
N ASP A 728 -9.71 50.77 -37.77
CA ASP A 728 -10.07 51.71 -38.85
C ASP A 728 -9.63 51.30 -40.27
N HIS A 729 -10.58 50.95 -41.15
CA HIS A 729 -10.69 51.45 -42.53
C HIS A 729 -12.07 51.14 -43.17
N ARG A 730 -12.87 52.21 -43.33
CA ARG A 730 -13.68 52.64 -44.51
C ARG A 730 -14.69 51.64 -45.14
N ARG A 731 -16.00 51.97 -45.11
CA ARG A 731 -16.86 52.53 -46.20
C ARG A 731 -16.95 51.64 -47.45
N ASP A 732 -18.07 51.36 -48.10
CA ASP A 732 -19.44 51.91 -48.16
C ASP A 732 -20.28 50.88 -48.98
N ASP A 733 -21.58 51.15 -49.11
CA ASP A 733 -22.47 50.73 -50.23
C ASP A 733 -23.14 49.33 -50.19
N ARG A 734 -24.43 49.12 -50.52
CA ARG A 734 -25.61 49.95 -50.81
C ARG A 734 -26.79 48.99 -51.12
N TYR A 735 -28.03 49.44 -50.84
CA TYR A 735 -29.33 49.13 -51.52
C TYR A 735 -30.22 47.89 -51.18
N LYS A 736 -31.38 48.23 -50.58
CA LYS A 736 -32.81 47.96 -50.93
C LYS A 736 -33.26 46.53 -51.24
N GLU A 737 -34.13 45.92 -50.40
CA GLU A 737 -35.62 45.99 -50.43
C GLU A 737 -36.24 45.60 -51.78
N ASP A 738 -37.06 44.53 -51.82
CA ASP A 738 -38.50 44.68 -52.06
C ASP A 738 -39.37 43.40 -51.92
N ARG A 739 -40.64 43.65 -51.59
CA ARG A 739 -41.90 42.87 -51.78
C ARG A 739 -42.44 41.88 -50.71
N HIS A 740 -43.31 42.41 -49.84
CA HIS A 740 -44.80 42.25 -49.80
C HIS A 740 -45.43 41.01 -50.51
N GLU A 741 -46.50 40.32 -50.08
CA GLU A 741 -47.57 40.52 -49.08
C GLU A 741 -48.68 39.45 -49.30
N ARG A 742 -49.59 39.29 -48.30
CA ARG A 742 -50.98 38.75 -48.31
C ARG A 742 -51.22 37.37 -47.66
N TYR A 743 -52.32 37.08 -46.96
CA TYR A 743 -53.32 37.79 -46.12
C TYR A 743 -54.26 36.68 -45.58
N ARG A 744 -54.61 36.70 -44.27
CA ARG A 744 -55.85 36.21 -43.56
C ARG A 744 -56.36 34.75 -43.81
N ASP A 745 -56.81 33.99 -42.80
CA ASP A 745 -58.05 34.17 -42.01
C ASP A 745 -58.01 33.50 -40.60
N ALA A 746 -58.96 33.92 -39.73
CA ALA A 746 -59.03 33.68 -38.28
C ALA A 746 -60.34 32.90 -37.86
N PRO A 747 -60.92 33.01 -36.63
CA PRO A 747 -60.62 32.31 -35.35
C PRO A 747 -61.88 31.77 -34.58
N ARG A 748 -61.74 31.26 -33.34
CA ARG A 748 -62.61 31.49 -32.11
C ARG A 748 -62.27 30.50 -30.95
N ARG A 749 -61.81 30.95 -29.76
CA ARG A 749 -62.52 31.29 -28.47
C ARG A 749 -62.97 30.06 -27.63
N ASP A 750 -62.95 29.96 -26.29
CA ASP A 750 -62.61 30.81 -25.13
C ASP A 750 -62.68 29.96 -23.80
N ARG A 751 -61.93 30.40 -22.77
CA ARG A 751 -62.13 30.34 -21.28
C ARG A 751 -62.54 29.08 -20.44
N SER A 752 -61.59 28.70 -19.57
CA SER A 752 -61.61 28.76 -18.07
C SER A 752 -62.33 27.73 -17.15
N ARG A 753 -61.56 27.25 -16.15
CA ARG A 753 -61.82 27.08 -14.67
C ARG A 753 -61.53 25.67 -14.07
N SER A 754 -60.78 25.70 -12.94
CA SER A 754 -60.46 24.67 -11.89
C SER A 754 -61.70 24.35 -11.01
N PRO A 755 -61.75 23.53 -9.90
CA PRO A 755 -60.68 22.92 -9.03
C PRO A 755 -60.97 21.57 -8.26
N TYR A 756 -60.05 21.17 -7.34
CA TYR A 756 -60.13 20.30 -6.12
C TYR A 756 -59.85 18.76 -6.10
N ARG A 757 -58.64 18.39 -5.59
CA ARG A 757 -58.22 17.64 -4.35
C ARG A 757 -58.89 16.32 -3.85
N ARG A 758 -57.99 15.47 -3.27
CA ARG A 758 -58.11 14.42 -2.19
C ARG A 758 -58.56 13.01 -2.60
N ASP A 759 -58.22 11.88 -1.95
CA ASP A 759 -57.15 11.38 -1.06
C ASP A 759 -57.59 9.93 -0.63
N TYR A 760 -56.65 9.06 -0.22
CA TYR A 760 -56.75 7.83 0.62
C TYR A 760 -57.50 6.55 0.16
N GLY A 761 -56.77 5.42 0.16
CA GLY A 761 -56.96 4.35 1.17
C GLY A 761 -57.46 2.94 0.75
N GLY A 762 -56.57 1.94 0.83
CA GLY A 762 -56.76 0.78 1.73
C GLY A 762 -57.30 -0.58 1.21
N GLY A 763 -56.49 -1.64 1.42
CA GLY A 763 -56.90 -3.04 1.65
C GLY A 763 -57.17 -3.88 0.38
N GLY A 764 -56.69 -5.11 0.18
CA GLY A 764 -56.23 -6.18 1.07
C GLY A 764 -56.97 -7.47 0.68
N GLY A 765 -56.26 -8.57 0.38
CA GLY A 765 -56.93 -9.87 0.12
C GLY A 765 -56.06 -10.92 -0.58
N ARG A 766 -55.88 -12.07 0.07
CA ARG A 766 -55.05 -13.25 -0.27
C ARG A 766 -55.77 -14.25 -1.18
N HIS A 767 -55.01 -15.16 -1.82
CA HIS A 767 -55.23 -16.63 -2.04
C HIS A 767 -54.20 -17.11 -3.10
N GLU A 768 -53.18 -17.95 -2.82
CA GLU A 768 -53.17 -19.44 -2.76
C GLU A 768 -53.98 -20.10 -3.91
N GLU A 769 -53.57 -21.12 -4.67
CA GLU A 769 -52.47 -22.11 -4.66
C GLU A 769 -52.62 -22.94 -5.98
N ARG A 770 -51.55 -23.64 -6.43
CA ARG A 770 -51.53 -24.97 -7.11
C ARG A 770 -50.84 -25.14 -8.49
N ARG A 771 -49.84 -26.02 -8.40
CA ARG A 771 -49.10 -26.88 -9.34
C ARG A 771 -49.90 -27.53 -10.48
N TYR A 772 -49.21 -27.80 -11.59
CA TYR A 772 -49.20 -29.13 -12.24
C TYR A 772 -47.87 -29.41 -12.95
N ASP A 773 -47.44 -30.66 -12.80
CA ASP A 773 -46.25 -31.37 -13.30
C ASP A 773 -46.67 -32.16 -14.56
N ASP A 774 -45.83 -32.32 -15.59
CA ASP A 774 -45.50 -33.65 -16.15
C ASP A 774 -44.42 -33.64 -17.27
N ARG A 775 -43.78 -34.80 -17.34
CA ARG A 775 -42.51 -35.21 -17.93
C ARG A 775 -42.63 -35.74 -19.37
N ARG A 776 -41.44 -36.02 -19.94
CA ARG A 776 -40.97 -37.25 -20.68
C ARG A 776 -40.26 -36.89 -21.98
N ARG A 777 -39.23 -37.57 -22.50
CA ARG A 777 -38.32 -38.67 -22.11
C ARG A 777 -37.27 -38.78 -23.25
N SER A 778 -36.04 -39.21 -22.93
CA SER A 778 -34.98 -39.80 -23.82
C SER A 778 -35.48 -41.11 -24.51
N PRO A 779 -34.70 -42.02 -25.21
CA PRO A 779 -33.22 -42.26 -25.31
C PRO A 779 -32.78 -42.92 -26.69
N PRO A 780 -31.88 -43.96 -26.85
CA PRO A 780 -30.49 -44.31 -26.36
C PRO A 780 -29.48 -44.82 -27.46
N ARG A 781 -28.24 -45.20 -27.04
CA ARG A 781 -27.40 -46.44 -27.35
C ARG A 781 -25.92 -46.12 -27.71
N ARG A 782 -24.86 -46.94 -27.48
CA ARG A 782 -24.48 -48.20 -26.76
C ARG A 782 -22.93 -48.37 -26.88
N ASP A 783 -22.21 -48.78 -25.83
CA ASP A 783 -21.51 -50.09 -25.54
C ASP A 783 -20.15 -50.34 -26.25
N ASP A 784 -19.07 -50.60 -25.49
CA ASP A 784 -18.41 -51.94 -25.42
C ASP A 784 -17.24 -52.08 -24.40
N ASP A 785 -17.34 -53.19 -23.65
CA ASP A 785 -16.44 -54.06 -22.87
C ASP A 785 -14.90 -53.90 -22.81
N ARG A 786 -14.30 -54.19 -21.63
CA ARG A 786 -13.61 -55.48 -21.31
C ARG A 786 -13.02 -55.56 -19.90
N ARG A 787 -13.16 -56.76 -19.30
CA ARG A 787 -12.53 -57.28 -18.07
C ARG A 787 -11.08 -57.72 -18.32
N TYR A 788 -10.22 -57.64 -17.30
CA TYR A 788 -9.17 -58.65 -17.04
C TYR A 788 -8.85 -58.70 -15.55
N ASP A 789 -8.92 -59.92 -15.01
CA ASP A 789 -8.47 -60.36 -13.69
C ASP A 789 -7.07 -60.96 -13.91
N ASP A 790 -6.07 -60.65 -13.07
CA ASP A 790 -4.98 -61.60 -12.87
C ASP A 790 -4.13 -61.32 -11.62
N ARG A 791 -3.87 -62.44 -10.93
CA ARG A 791 -3.04 -62.63 -9.74
C ARG A 791 -1.56 -62.79 -10.11
N ARG A 792 -0.66 -62.38 -9.21
CA ARG A 792 0.71 -62.90 -8.93
C ARG A 792 1.18 -62.13 -7.68
N ASP A 793 1.42 -62.68 -6.50
CA ASP A 793 2.15 -63.86 -6.02
C ASP A 793 3.65 -63.88 -6.37
N SER A 794 4.46 -63.39 -5.42
CA SER A 794 5.79 -63.87 -5.03
C SER A 794 6.16 -63.19 -3.70
N ARG A 795 6.02 -63.85 -2.54
CA ARG A 795 6.94 -64.83 -1.91
C ARG A 795 8.38 -64.36 -1.74
N ARG A 796 8.85 -64.62 -0.51
CA ARG A 796 10.21 -64.70 0.05
C ARG A 796 10.63 -63.49 0.88
N ASP A 797 11.22 -63.65 2.06
CA ASP A 797 11.47 -64.84 2.89
C ASP A 797 11.81 -64.33 4.29
N ASP A 798 11.56 -65.19 5.26
CA ASP A 798 11.99 -65.13 6.64
C ASP A 798 13.47 -64.75 6.83
N ARG A 799 13.75 -64.06 7.95
CA ARG A 799 14.85 -64.42 8.85
C ARG A 799 14.64 -63.85 10.26
N ARG A 800 14.25 -64.78 11.14
CA ARG A 800 14.74 -64.96 12.52
C ARG A 800 16.28 -64.78 12.56
N GLU A 801 16.98 -64.42 13.64
CA GLU A 801 16.92 -64.87 15.03
C GLU A 801 18.12 -64.22 15.80
N VAL A 802 18.11 -64.32 17.13
CA VAL A 802 19.29 -64.40 18.05
C VAL A 802 20.07 -63.10 18.30
N ASP A 803 19.88 -62.42 19.44
CA ASP A 803 20.33 -62.79 20.81
C ASP A 803 21.87 -62.76 20.92
N ASP A 804 22.44 -61.74 21.57
CA ASP A 804 23.47 -62.03 22.56
C ASP A 804 23.77 -60.89 23.55
N ARG A 805 24.12 -61.35 24.74
CA ARG A 805 24.33 -60.66 26.01
C ARG A 805 25.75 -60.11 26.13
N ARG A 806 25.93 -59.14 27.05
CA ARG A 806 26.91 -59.09 28.16
C ARG A 806 26.97 -57.65 28.71
N ASN A 807 26.55 -57.37 29.94
CA ASN A 807 27.10 -57.68 31.27
C ASN A 807 28.15 -56.67 31.78
N GLY A 808 27.85 -56.15 32.98
CA GLY A 808 28.78 -55.55 33.96
C GLY A 808 28.31 -54.15 34.43
N ASP A 809 28.19 -53.79 35.71
CA ASP A 809 28.25 -54.53 36.98
C ASP A 809 27.91 -53.54 38.14
N GLY A 810 27.33 -54.04 39.25
CA GLY A 810 27.20 -53.40 40.59
C GLY A 810 25.95 -52.54 40.84
N GLY A 811 25.00 -52.80 41.76
CA GLY A 811 25.02 -53.38 43.12
C GLY A 811 24.87 -52.23 44.15
N TRP A 812 23.80 -52.06 44.95
CA TRP A 812 23.44 -52.86 46.14
C TRP A 812 22.03 -52.50 46.69
N HIS A 813 21.37 -53.49 47.31
CA HIS A 813 20.14 -53.41 48.12
C HIS A 813 20.47 -53.36 49.64
N ARG A 814 19.66 -52.66 50.48
CA ARG A 814 18.89 -53.20 51.65
C ARG A 814 18.47 -52.16 52.72
N ASN A 815 17.26 -52.40 53.25
CA ASN A 815 16.56 -51.97 54.48
C ASN A 815 17.46 -51.92 55.76
N ASP A 816 17.14 -51.21 56.86
CA ASP A 816 16.11 -51.53 57.88
C ASP A 816 16.06 -50.49 59.05
N ARG A 817 15.05 -50.70 59.92
CA ARG A 817 14.30 -49.88 60.93
C ARG A 817 14.95 -49.25 62.20
N THR A 818 14.09 -48.42 62.86
CA THR A 818 13.74 -48.22 64.31
C THR A 818 13.92 -46.76 64.79
N ARG A 819 13.21 -46.11 65.73
CA ARG A 819 12.07 -46.24 66.70
C ARG A 819 11.85 -44.76 67.18
N GLN A 820 10.70 -44.19 67.60
CA GLN A 820 9.92 -44.39 68.85
C GLN A 820 8.92 -43.19 69.00
N ASN A 821 7.79 -43.43 69.67
CA ASN A 821 6.72 -42.48 70.11
C ASN A 821 7.08 -41.80 71.46
N PRO A 822 6.39 -40.75 72.03
CA PRO A 822 4.94 -40.78 72.34
C PRO A 822 4.09 -39.44 72.44
N THR A 823 2.75 -39.63 72.30
CA THR A 823 1.55 -39.02 72.98
C THR A 823 1.27 -37.50 73.04
N ALA A 824 0.09 -37.05 72.55
CA ALA A 824 -1.14 -36.77 73.35
C ALA A 824 -2.26 -36.02 72.56
N THR A 825 -3.50 -36.57 72.60
CA THR A 825 -4.89 -35.97 72.68
C THR A 825 -5.23 -34.65 71.91
N THR A 826 -6.34 -34.47 71.17
CA THR A 826 -7.78 -34.66 71.50
C THR A 826 -8.67 -34.58 70.23
N THR A 827 -9.72 -35.43 70.21
CA THR A 827 -11.10 -35.40 69.63
C THR A 827 -11.53 -34.13 68.82
N GLU A 828 -12.34 -34.14 67.75
CA GLU A 828 -13.60 -34.86 67.50
C GLU A 828 -14.12 -34.69 66.03
N ARG A 829 -14.90 -35.67 65.57
CA ARG A 829 -15.62 -35.82 64.27
C ARG A 829 -17.07 -35.34 64.45
N LEU A 830 -17.75 -34.95 63.35
CA LEU A 830 -19.19 -35.21 63.02
C LEU A 830 -19.48 -34.60 61.63
N GLU A 831 -19.68 -35.42 60.58
CA GLU A 831 -20.97 -35.87 60.00
C GLU A 831 -21.80 -34.75 59.34
N LEU A 832 -21.93 -34.72 58.00
CA LEU A 832 -23.03 -35.32 57.19
C LEU A 832 -24.41 -34.74 57.52
N VAL A 833 -25.05 -34.07 56.53
CA VAL A 833 -26.42 -34.38 56.02
C VAL A 833 -26.79 -33.39 54.90
N SER A 834 -27.23 -33.96 53.80
CA SER A 834 -27.95 -33.39 52.66
C SER A 834 -29.38 -32.98 52.99
N ALA A 835 -29.93 -31.96 52.30
CA ALA A 835 -31.16 -32.06 51.48
C ALA A 835 -31.84 -30.70 51.23
N ASN A 836 -32.25 -30.49 49.96
CA ASN A 836 -33.50 -29.88 49.47
C ASN A 836 -33.80 -28.41 49.84
N ALA A 837 -34.54 -27.59 49.08
CA ALA A 837 -35.34 -27.68 47.87
C ALA A 837 -35.71 -26.21 47.52
N SER A 838 -35.60 -25.79 46.26
CA SER A 838 -36.72 -25.54 45.33
C SER A 838 -37.40 -24.18 45.45
N SER A 839 -37.27 -23.37 44.38
CA SER A 839 -38.35 -23.12 43.39
C SER A 839 -37.77 -22.40 42.18
#